data_AF-A0AAU1C8J1-F1
#
_entry.id   AF-A0AAU1C8J1-F1
#
_cell.length_a   1.000
_cell.length_b   1.000
_cell.length_c   1.000
_cell.angle_alpha   90.00
_cell.angle_beta   90.00
_cell.angle_gamma   90.00
#
_symmetry.space_group_name_H-M   'P 1'
#
loop_
_entity.id
_entity.type
_entity.pdbx_description
1 polymer ?
#
loop_
_entity_poly.entity_id
_entity_poly.type
_entity_poly.pdbx_seq_one_letter_code
_entity_poly.pdbx_strand_id
1 'polypeptide(L)'
;MGCGDRATLVRLCDPAGRPRGTGFVADDRGTVVTSHEAVDGLPYLLLHGTDGRSHRVEAADITAVPEGDLALLPTGGPDTLGVRPLPLCVRERIDPGTYVTVAAHGLREARILGRTPVTYTSRGRTHRIDKALELALGTDGSDALRLGGAAVGGPVLDPDSGAVIAVIGLALRASHATAGCAAPFAGAPADGPLGELLRRNAATVPGYGPDLNLAGALQLTAMSVGSAGGPGERHEPVERPDVRAESEAFAAAGPDEPAVVLGLVGEPGTGRTTELAAIAARRATGPVPAPTLWLRGADLLADDTSVADAVARTLQQAGRIVGAAGAPGDMASATPERVARLTAASGVPLLVLLDAPEEMPPVLAHRLADWTTGTVGWLRDNGARLVVGCRPEHWETAGALCPPEALHRPARPARRLPPAVRVTDFTAGQAERAREGFGLPPDALAAGHDRHPLTLRLLAEVREALPPDTAGRPGTEEVFAAHLDLMCLRIAVRIAAGSRPGPTAVRRLAARVAGQVHEAARRCLGPGQGELDRAAFEELFPWRTGWAPAVLTERLLVPAGAGYRFAHEEVGDWIQSTHLDLDAALRALVHRWHAEPAEDDGRVPYPRRGGPAEDPPPAGPRSLPVPRHRIGPVIQALLLLARRHGTAALAHRLADLIEALDRLPEGVAGAADDDRALPLSDPRWWAARLLAETLLRVPDARPYLGVLRLLAGRVVRSSAEAGGGGARGAYAAFGPWFWRGPRLPEADRMDLFRRLVPADGPPGEGGGDARFLDAVARRLAAHPRTVMPLLCAWFTDERALAAAPDTPVRPTVAAAAQALLHARRDLAIDDLADALVAAGHPRAEELLAALAEDEPAALCRAVERWAGDEDRRARRVAAVSYATLVAPHVTLDADRDRVRRAALAVLARPADSELHGPVLALLVADPRTRARYLPQAVRAFVAEGPQEVRVPAAALAAALPTHADIVVTAYRDRLGRPDQGAGEVLRALAGIDAPELALHAAGLVRAYAEGHPEDTAHAAAYLDRRLEHGPAARALLLPLLTGLLRDRPAAAPVRGSLAAVLASPGSPASQPARDELLEVLLDAELRGGIPDPVVLEALLRAAAAGCAGRSPVRTRALVHRTGMLLVRTPEGAALFDRRLVALVREVPGFGALVAGWLADAPQEWAAVVGPSARRTVEALRAPMTMPMRAAGREHGSLRPA
;
A
#
# COMPACT_ATOMS: atom_id res chain seq x y z
N MET A 1 -55.36 17.51 -53.65
CA MET A 1 -55.15 17.03 -52.27
C MET A 1 -54.32 15.77 -52.36
N GLY A 2 -53.01 15.93 -52.17
CA GLY A 2 -51.98 14.98 -52.59
C GLY A 2 -51.83 13.80 -51.64
N CYS A 3 -51.45 12.67 -52.22
CA CYS A 3 -51.17 11.35 -51.67
C CYS A 3 -49.98 11.29 -50.66
N GLY A 4 -49.56 12.42 -50.08
CA GLY A 4 -48.32 12.52 -49.29
C GLY A 4 -48.34 11.76 -47.96
N ASP A 5 -49.47 11.78 -47.23
CA ASP A 5 -49.53 11.31 -45.84
C ASP A 5 -49.85 9.83 -45.65
N ARG A 6 -50.16 9.09 -46.72
CA ARG A 6 -50.29 7.62 -46.64
C ARG A 6 -48.96 6.89 -46.73
N ALA A 7 -47.86 7.61 -46.98
CA ALA A 7 -46.53 7.03 -47.15
C ALA A 7 -45.96 6.39 -45.87
N THR A 8 -46.53 6.64 -44.68
CA THR A 8 -46.06 6.05 -43.42
C THR A 8 -46.91 4.87 -42.92
N LEU A 9 -47.94 4.46 -43.67
CA LEU A 9 -48.83 3.35 -43.28
C LEU A 9 -48.72 2.17 -44.24
N VAL A 10 -48.85 0.97 -43.70
CA VAL A 10 -48.86 -0.28 -44.46
C VAL A 10 -50.29 -0.59 -44.88
N ARG A 11 -50.53 -0.82 -46.17
CA ARG A 11 -51.84 -1.25 -46.68
C ARG A 11 -51.91 -2.78 -46.69
N LEU A 12 -52.95 -3.34 -46.10
CA LEU A 12 -53.20 -4.78 -46.05
C LEU A 12 -54.21 -5.16 -47.14
N CYS A 13 -53.83 -6.12 -47.98
CA CYS A 13 -54.69 -6.65 -49.02
C CYS A 13 -54.90 -8.17 -48.86
N ASP A 14 -56.09 -8.64 -49.24
CA ASP A 14 -56.38 -10.08 -49.33
C ASP A 14 -55.65 -10.74 -50.52
N PRO A 15 -55.70 -12.07 -50.67
CA PRO A 15 -55.14 -12.79 -51.81
C PRO A 15 -55.61 -12.32 -53.19
N ALA A 16 -56.79 -11.68 -53.28
CA ALA A 16 -57.36 -11.12 -54.50
C ALA A 16 -56.97 -9.65 -54.71
N GLY A 17 -56.09 -9.09 -53.86
CA GLY A 17 -55.62 -7.71 -53.93
C GLY A 17 -56.61 -6.67 -53.39
N ARG A 18 -57.70 -7.08 -52.74
CA ARG A 18 -58.70 -6.16 -52.19
C ARG A 18 -58.23 -5.61 -50.84
N PRO A 19 -58.39 -4.30 -50.57
CA PRO A 19 -57.97 -3.71 -49.31
C PRO A 19 -58.78 -4.27 -48.14
N ARG A 20 -58.08 -4.75 -47.11
CA ARG A 20 -58.64 -5.30 -45.87
C ARG A 20 -58.47 -4.38 -44.68
N GLY A 21 -57.46 -3.54 -44.70
CA GLY A 21 -57.12 -2.65 -43.60
C GLY A 21 -55.85 -1.85 -43.85
N THR A 22 -55.47 -1.08 -42.85
CA THR A 22 -54.16 -0.48 -42.72
C THR A 22 -53.48 -0.96 -41.44
N GLY A 23 -52.17 -0.78 -41.39
CA GLY A 23 -51.34 -1.06 -40.23
C GLY A 23 -50.13 -0.14 -40.24
N PHE A 24 -49.27 -0.28 -39.24
CA PHE A 24 -48.06 0.51 -39.11
C PHE A 24 -46.93 -0.36 -38.56
N VAL A 25 -45.69 0.01 -38.87
CA VAL A 25 -44.50 -0.69 -38.35
C VAL A 25 -44.26 -0.24 -36.91
N ALA A 26 -44.04 -1.19 -36.00
CA ALA A 26 -43.92 -0.93 -34.56
C ALA A 26 -42.52 -1.19 -33.99
N ASP A 27 -41.60 -1.83 -34.70
CA ASP A 27 -40.24 -2.05 -34.19
C ASP A 27 -39.20 -2.15 -35.31
N ASP A 28 -37.93 -2.22 -34.91
CA ASP A 28 -36.74 -2.45 -35.73
C ASP A 28 -36.66 -3.86 -36.35
N ARG A 29 -37.64 -4.74 -36.06
CA ARG A 29 -37.82 -6.03 -36.74
C ARG A 29 -38.87 -5.96 -37.85
N GLY A 30 -39.46 -4.79 -38.07
CA GLY A 30 -40.50 -4.60 -39.08
C GLY A 30 -41.86 -5.19 -38.67
N THR A 31 -42.13 -5.41 -37.38
CA THR A 31 -43.42 -5.95 -36.93
C THR A 31 -44.53 -4.97 -37.29
N VAL A 32 -45.48 -5.39 -38.13
CA VAL A 32 -46.65 -4.58 -38.50
C VAL A 32 -47.79 -4.87 -37.54
N VAL A 33 -48.36 -3.82 -36.95
CA VAL A 33 -49.51 -3.90 -36.05
C VAL A 33 -50.77 -3.46 -36.80
N THR A 34 -51.84 -4.23 -36.65
CA THR A 34 -53.17 -3.94 -37.23
C THR A 34 -54.26 -4.55 -36.33
N SER A 35 -55.53 -4.37 -36.70
CA SER A 35 -56.67 -4.97 -36.00
C SER A 35 -56.82 -6.46 -36.37
N HIS A 36 -57.25 -7.29 -35.43
CA HIS A 36 -57.51 -8.71 -35.70
C HIS A 36 -58.60 -8.89 -36.78
N GLU A 37 -59.58 -7.99 -36.84
CA GLU A 37 -60.59 -7.91 -37.92
C GLU A 37 -59.98 -7.88 -39.33
N ALA A 38 -58.84 -7.20 -39.51
CA ALA A 38 -58.21 -7.07 -40.81
C ALA A 38 -57.62 -8.40 -41.33
N VAL A 39 -57.24 -9.30 -40.42
CA VAL A 39 -56.53 -10.56 -40.73
C VAL A 39 -57.41 -11.79 -40.60
N ASP A 40 -58.52 -11.70 -39.87
CA ASP A 40 -59.34 -12.86 -39.53
C ASP A 40 -59.91 -13.55 -40.78
N GLY A 41 -59.70 -14.87 -40.86
CA GLY A 41 -60.27 -15.76 -41.87
C GLY A 41 -59.48 -15.84 -43.19
N LEU A 42 -58.32 -15.18 -43.29
CA LEU A 42 -57.49 -15.17 -44.49
C LEU A 42 -56.36 -16.21 -44.45
N PRO A 43 -56.00 -16.85 -45.57
CA PRO A 43 -54.89 -17.80 -45.63
C PRO A 43 -53.52 -17.10 -45.63
N TYR A 44 -53.43 -15.90 -46.20
CA TYR A 44 -52.26 -15.02 -46.18
C TYR A 44 -52.69 -13.57 -46.49
N LEU A 45 -51.80 -12.62 -46.21
CA LEU A 45 -51.96 -11.20 -46.51
C LEU A 45 -50.84 -10.67 -47.40
N LEU A 46 -51.18 -9.70 -48.24
CA LEU A 46 -50.23 -8.90 -49.01
C LEU A 46 -50.11 -7.52 -48.36
N LEU A 47 -48.93 -7.23 -47.82
CA LEU A 47 -48.57 -5.94 -47.23
C LEU A 47 -47.94 -5.05 -48.28
N HIS A 48 -48.40 -3.80 -48.39
CA HIS A 48 -47.82 -2.80 -49.29
C HIS A 48 -47.31 -1.61 -48.47
N GLY A 49 -46.02 -1.30 -48.64
CA GLY A 49 -45.35 -0.15 -48.02
C GLY A 49 -45.11 0.99 -49.01
N THR A 50 -44.02 1.72 -48.82
CA THR A 50 -43.58 2.82 -49.71
C THR A 50 -42.87 2.29 -50.95
N ASP A 51 -42.69 3.16 -51.95
CA ASP A 51 -41.88 2.90 -53.15
C ASP A 51 -42.23 1.60 -53.90
N GLY A 52 -43.49 1.14 -53.80
CA GLY A 52 -43.96 -0.09 -54.43
C GLY A 52 -43.49 -1.39 -53.75
N ARG A 53 -42.83 -1.32 -52.60
CA ARG A 53 -42.41 -2.50 -51.83
C ARG A 53 -43.63 -3.26 -51.31
N SER A 54 -43.59 -4.58 -51.43
CA SER A 54 -44.65 -5.46 -50.92
C SER A 54 -44.08 -6.72 -50.31
N HIS A 55 -44.79 -7.27 -49.32
CA HIS A 55 -44.38 -8.45 -48.57
C HIS A 55 -45.59 -9.35 -48.30
N ARG A 56 -45.42 -10.65 -48.47
CA ARG A 56 -46.46 -11.64 -48.20
C ARG A 56 -46.25 -12.25 -46.81
N VAL A 57 -47.31 -12.27 -45.99
CA VAL A 57 -47.30 -12.88 -44.66
C VAL A 57 -48.32 -14.01 -44.62
N GLU A 58 -47.87 -15.24 -44.33
CA GLU A 58 -48.76 -16.40 -44.20
C GLU A 58 -49.53 -16.35 -42.88
N ALA A 59 -50.74 -16.90 -42.84
CA ALA A 59 -51.54 -16.92 -41.61
C ALA A 59 -50.86 -17.63 -40.43
N ALA A 60 -49.97 -18.59 -40.71
CA ALA A 60 -49.19 -19.30 -39.69
C ALA A 60 -48.16 -18.41 -38.97
N ASP A 61 -47.72 -17.33 -39.61
CA ASP A 61 -46.72 -16.40 -39.08
C ASP A 61 -47.37 -15.22 -38.33
N ILE A 62 -48.70 -15.05 -38.46
CA ILE A 62 -49.45 -13.97 -37.82
C ILE A 62 -49.71 -14.33 -36.36
N THR A 63 -49.25 -13.47 -35.45
CA THR A 63 -49.63 -13.57 -34.03
C THR A 63 -50.93 -12.83 -33.80
N ALA A 64 -52.04 -13.58 -33.78
CA ALA A 64 -53.37 -13.06 -33.49
C ALA A 64 -53.56 -12.81 -31.98
N VAL A 65 -54.09 -11.63 -31.62
CA VAL A 65 -54.45 -11.23 -30.25
C VAL A 65 -55.92 -10.79 -30.22
N PRO A 66 -56.87 -11.74 -30.41
CA PRO A 66 -58.29 -11.42 -30.55
C PRO A 66 -58.88 -10.82 -29.26
N GLU A 67 -58.30 -11.08 -28.09
CA GLU A 67 -58.71 -10.48 -26.82
C GLU A 67 -58.54 -8.96 -26.81
N GLY A 68 -57.66 -8.41 -27.65
CA GLY A 68 -57.45 -6.97 -27.82
C GLY A 68 -57.88 -6.45 -29.20
N ASP A 69 -58.51 -7.27 -30.05
CA ASP A 69 -58.72 -6.97 -31.48
C ASP A 69 -57.43 -6.52 -32.19
N LEU A 70 -56.29 -7.17 -31.90
CA LEU A 70 -54.99 -6.84 -32.49
C LEU A 70 -54.37 -8.04 -33.22
N ALA A 71 -53.51 -7.77 -34.21
CA ALA A 71 -52.68 -8.77 -34.87
C ALA A 71 -51.27 -8.22 -35.13
N LEU A 72 -50.25 -9.07 -34.90
CA LEU A 72 -48.84 -8.75 -35.12
C LEU A 72 -48.32 -9.55 -36.31
N LEU A 73 -47.81 -8.87 -37.34
CA LEU A 73 -47.36 -9.47 -38.59
C LEU A 73 -45.84 -9.27 -38.74
N PRO A 74 -45.03 -10.34 -38.71
CA PRO A 74 -43.58 -10.22 -38.92
C PRO A 74 -43.26 -9.97 -40.39
N THR A 75 -42.29 -9.09 -40.68
CA THR A 75 -41.85 -8.79 -42.06
C THR A 75 -40.34 -8.92 -42.29
N GLY A 76 -39.57 -9.28 -41.26
CA GLY A 76 -38.13 -9.53 -41.35
C GLY A 76 -37.24 -8.28 -41.36
N GLY A 77 -37.79 -7.09 -41.16
CA GLY A 77 -37.05 -5.83 -41.00
C GLY A 77 -37.85 -4.60 -41.42
N PRO A 78 -37.55 -3.40 -40.87
CA PRO A 78 -38.29 -2.16 -41.15
C PRO A 78 -38.09 -1.71 -42.61
N ASP A 79 -36.95 -2.03 -43.21
CA ASP A 79 -36.64 -1.71 -44.61
C ASP A 79 -37.43 -2.57 -45.61
N THR A 80 -38.00 -3.70 -45.20
CA THR A 80 -38.78 -4.57 -46.09
C THR A 80 -39.92 -3.82 -46.76
N LEU A 81 -40.59 -2.94 -46.02
CA LEU A 81 -41.70 -2.12 -46.49
C LEU A 81 -41.32 -0.65 -46.72
N GLY A 82 -40.11 -0.23 -46.34
CA GLY A 82 -39.63 1.15 -46.48
C GLY A 82 -40.40 2.16 -45.60
N VAL A 83 -41.05 1.68 -44.54
CA VAL A 83 -41.88 2.46 -43.62
C VAL A 83 -41.15 2.61 -42.30
N ARG A 84 -41.08 3.82 -41.76
CA ARG A 84 -40.45 4.08 -40.46
C ARG A 84 -41.32 3.55 -39.31
N PRO A 85 -40.73 2.89 -38.29
CA PRO A 85 -41.47 2.48 -37.11
C PRO A 85 -42.07 3.67 -36.35
N LEU A 86 -43.24 3.48 -35.73
CA LEU A 86 -43.92 4.48 -34.91
C LEU A 86 -43.85 4.14 -33.41
N PRO A 87 -43.66 5.14 -32.52
CA PRO A 87 -43.64 4.89 -31.08
C PRO A 87 -45.04 4.51 -30.58
N LEU A 88 -45.11 3.60 -29.62
CA LEU A 88 -46.36 3.14 -29.01
C LEU A 88 -46.58 3.80 -27.65
N CYS A 89 -47.79 4.31 -27.42
CA CYS A 89 -48.19 4.87 -26.14
C CYS A 89 -48.65 3.77 -25.19
N VAL A 90 -48.04 3.73 -24.01
CA VAL A 90 -48.36 2.79 -22.91
C VAL A 90 -49.03 3.50 -21.72
N ARG A 91 -49.39 4.78 -21.87
CA ARG A 91 -50.01 5.57 -20.79
C ARG A 91 -51.35 4.95 -20.38
N GLU A 92 -51.46 4.61 -19.10
CA GLU A 92 -52.71 4.08 -18.53
C GLU A 92 -53.80 5.13 -18.37
N ARG A 93 -53.52 6.43 -18.54
CA ARG A 93 -54.51 7.50 -18.44
C ARG A 93 -54.38 8.43 -19.64
N ILE A 94 -55.51 8.61 -20.33
CA ILE A 94 -55.67 9.57 -21.41
C ILE A 94 -56.93 10.34 -21.09
N ASP A 95 -56.81 11.65 -20.94
CA ASP A 95 -57.92 12.46 -20.43
C ASP A 95 -59.02 12.60 -21.51
N PRO A 96 -60.30 12.46 -21.14
CA PRO A 96 -61.41 12.79 -22.02
C PRO A 96 -61.27 14.21 -22.56
N GLY A 97 -61.53 14.39 -23.85
CA GLY A 97 -61.35 15.66 -24.56
C GLY A 97 -60.02 15.79 -25.31
N THR A 98 -59.09 14.84 -25.16
CA THR A 98 -57.81 14.83 -25.90
C THR A 98 -58.04 14.73 -27.41
N TYR A 99 -57.38 15.60 -28.17
CA TYR A 99 -57.38 15.58 -29.63
C TYR A 99 -56.40 14.52 -30.14
N VAL A 100 -56.82 13.75 -31.15
CA VAL A 100 -56.02 12.69 -31.77
C VAL A 100 -56.15 12.74 -33.28
N THR A 101 -55.18 12.18 -33.99
CA THR A 101 -55.24 12.01 -35.45
C THR A 101 -55.51 10.56 -35.80
N VAL A 102 -56.51 10.29 -36.64
CA VAL A 102 -56.88 8.95 -37.08
C VAL A 102 -56.65 8.75 -38.56
N ALA A 103 -56.21 7.55 -38.93
CA ALA A 103 -56.07 7.14 -40.32
C ALA A 103 -57.41 6.66 -40.92
N ALA A 104 -58.27 7.61 -41.34
CA ALA A 104 -59.59 7.34 -41.90
C ALA A 104 -59.75 7.95 -43.31
N HIS A 105 -59.28 7.23 -44.33
CA HIS A 105 -59.14 7.70 -45.72
C HIS A 105 -58.21 8.91 -45.91
N GLY A 106 -57.31 9.14 -44.96
CA GLY A 106 -56.42 10.29 -44.82
C GLY A 106 -56.22 10.56 -43.33
N LEU A 107 -55.31 11.46 -42.96
CA LEU A 107 -55.20 11.90 -41.57
C LEU A 107 -56.40 12.81 -41.25
N ARG A 108 -57.12 12.52 -40.17
CA ARG A 108 -58.27 13.30 -39.69
C ARG A 108 -58.19 13.52 -38.20
N GLU A 109 -58.62 14.69 -37.74
CA GLU A 109 -58.72 15.00 -36.32
C GLU A 109 -59.96 14.33 -35.70
N ALA A 110 -59.79 13.77 -34.51
CA ALA A 110 -60.82 13.16 -33.68
C ALA A 110 -60.62 13.57 -32.22
N ARG A 111 -61.62 13.36 -31.37
CA ARG A 111 -61.52 13.62 -29.92
C ARG A 111 -61.86 12.38 -29.11
N ILE A 112 -61.07 12.06 -28.10
CA ILE A 112 -61.36 10.97 -27.18
C ILE A 112 -62.51 11.38 -26.24
N LEU A 113 -63.60 10.63 -26.22
CA LEU A 113 -64.73 10.87 -25.32
C LEU A 113 -64.54 10.21 -23.94
N GLY A 114 -63.75 9.14 -23.89
CA GLY A 114 -63.46 8.39 -22.68
C GLY A 114 -63.20 6.92 -22.99
N ARG A 115 -63.19 6.11 -21.94
CA ARG A 115 -63.09 4.65 -22.04
C ARG A 115 -64.47 4.02 -21.96
N THR A 116 -64.78 3.13 -22.90
CA THR A 116 -66.04 2.39 -22.93
C THR A 116 -65.76 0.89 -23.10
N PRO A 117 -66.45 0.00 -22.36
CA PRO A 117 -66.33 -1.43 -22.58
C PRO A 117 -66.96 -1.81 -23.92
N VAL A 118 -66.23 -2.55 -24.75
CA VAL A 118 -66.71 -3.04 -26.05
C VAL A 118 -66.60 -4.56 -26.15
N THR A 119 -67.44 -5.14 -26.98
CA THR A 119 -67.36 -6.55 -27.36
C THR A 119 -66.86 -6.69 -28.80
N TYR A 120 -65.93 -7.60 -29.03
CA TYR A 120 -65.42 -8.01 -30.34
C TYR A 120 -65.77 -9.48 -30.56
N THR A 121 -66.39 -9.82 -31.69
CA THR A 121 -66.76 -11.22 -31.98
C THR A 121 -66.03 -11.71 -33.23
N SER A 122 -65.25 -12.77 -33.07
CA SER A 122 -64.51 -13.44 -34.16
C SER A 122 -64.73 -14.95 -34.08
N ARG A 123 -65.04 -15.57 -35.22
CA ARG A 123 -65.30 -17.02 -35.37
C ARG A 123 -66.22 -17.63 -34.30
N GLY A 124 -67.25 -16.88 -33.89
CA GLY A 124 -68.24 -17.32 -32.90
C GLY A 124 -67.82 -17.21 -31.43
N ARG A 125 -66.63 -16.67 -31.13
CA ARG A 125 -66.18 -16.33 -29.77
C ARG A 125 -66.29 -14.82 -29.57
N THR A 126 -66.79 -14.41 -28.40
CA THR A 126 -66.92 -13.00 -28.04
C THR A 126 -65.86 -12.65 -27.00
N HIS A 127 -65.03 -11.67 -27.33
CA HIS A 127 -63.98 -11.10 -26.50
C HIS A 127 -64.46 -9.75 -25.96
N ARG A 128 -64.18 -9.49 -24.67
CA ARG A 128 -64.55 -8.25 -24.00
C ARG A 128 -63.31 -7.39 -23.79
N ILE A 129 -63.34 -6.16 -24.28
CA ILE A 129 -62.27 -5.16 -24.12
C ILE A 129 -62.81 -4.05 -23.22
N ASP A 130 -62.37 -4.04 -21.96
CA ASP A 130 -62.94 -3.16 -20.94
C ASP A 130 -62.59 -1.67 -21.08
N LYS A 131 -61.47 -1.37 -21.75
CA LYS A 131 -60.87 -0.03 -21.78
C LYS A 131 -60.76 0.58 -23.19
N ALA A 132 -61.59 0.17 -24.15
CA ALA A 132 -61.54 0.72 -25.50
C ALA A 132 -61.81 2.24 -25.50
N LEU A 133 -61.13 2.97 -26.39
CA LEU A 133 -61.26 4.42 -26.52
C LEU A 133 -62.41 4.74 -27.45
N GLU A 134 -63.38 5.51 -26.97
CA GLU A 134 -64.46 6.04 -27.79
C GLU A 134 -64.01 7.34 -28.47
N LEU A 135 -64.23 7.42 -29.78
CA LEU A 135 -63.81 8.54 -30.62
C LEU A 135 -65.02 9.34 -31.08
N ALA A 136 -64.93 10.66 -30.95
CA ALA A 136 -65.79 11.63 -31.60
C ALA A 136 -65.13 12.15 -32.88
N LEU A 137 -65.86 12.05 -34.00
CA LEU A 137 -65.41 12.45 -35.33
C LEU A 137 -66.49 13.32 -35.99
N GLY A 138 -66.07 14.25 -36.85
CA GLY A 138 -67.00 14.95 -37.74
C GLY A 138 -67.76 13.97 -38.66
N THR A 139 -68.82 14.45 -39.32
CA THR A 139 -69.68 13.64 -40.22
C THR A 139 -68.87 12.91 -41.28
N ASP A 140 -67.93 13.59 -41.95
CA ASP A 140 -67.07 13.00 -42.98
C ASP A 140 -66.13 11.90 -42.42
N GLY A 141 -65.70 12.05 -41.16
CA GLY A 141 -64.87 11.05 -40.48
C GLY A 141 -65.69 9.82 -40.06
N SER A 142 -66.90 10.04 -39.57
CA SER A 142 -67.84 8.99 -39.21
C SER A 142 -68.27 8.17 -40.44
N ASP A 143 -68.54 8.84 -41.56
CA ASP A 143 -68.88 8.16 -42.82
C ASP A 143 -67.68 7.41 -43.42
N ALA A 144 -66.46 7.96 -43.29
CA ALA A 144 -65.24 7.25 -43.68
C ALA A 144 -65.00 5.96 -42.89
N LEU A 145 -65.36 5.93 -41.59
CA LEU A 145 -65.33 4.69 -40.81
C LEU A 145 -66.43 3.70 -41.23
N ARG A 146 -67.62 4.19 -41.62
CA ARG A 146 -68.75 3.36 -42.08
C ARG A 146 -68.53 2.73 -43.46
N LEU A 147 -67.73 3.37 -44.31
CA LEU A 147 -67.39 2.87 -45.66
C LEU A 147 -66.46 1.63 -45.66
N GLY A 148 -65.98 1.19 -44.48
CA GLY A 148 -65.47 -0.15 -44.22
C GLY A 148 -64.39 -0.66 -45.17
N GLY A 149 -63.12 -0.42 -44.85
CA GLY A 149 -62.01 -1.11 -45.54
C GLY A 149 -60.62 -0.54 -45.25
N ALA A 150 -60.38 0.75 -45.47
CA ALA A 150 -59.03 1.33 -45.31
C ALA A 150 -58.70 1.81 -43.87
N ALA A 151 -59.72 2.08 -43.06
CA ALA A 151 -59.55 2.58 -41.68
C ALA A 151 -59.39 1.46 -40.64
N VAL A 152 -59.78 0.23 -40.98
CA VAL A 152 -59.64 -0.95 -40.10
C VAL A 152 -58.16 -1.18 -39.82
N GLY A 153 -57.79 -1.27 -38.55
CA GLY A 153 -56.40 -1.47 -38.14
C GLY A 153 -55.53 -0.22 -38.21
N GLY A 154 -56.10 0.93 -38.60
CA GLY A 154 -55.38 2.19 -38.68
C GLY A 154 -54.96 2.73 -37.30
N PRO A 155 -53.80 3.40 -37.19
CA PRO A 155 -53.35 3.99 -35.93
C PRO A 155 -54.19 5.21 -35.53
N VAL A 156 -54.42 5.34 -34.22
CA VAL A 156 -54.83 6.57 -33.54
C VAL A 156 -53.58 7.23 -32.97
N LEU A 157 -53.18 8.37 -33.52
CA LEU A 157 -51.94 9.08 -33.19
C LEU A 157 -52.21 10.24 -32.23
N ASP A 158 -51.33 10.42 -31.26
CA ASP A 158 -51.19 11.68 -30.53
C ASP A 158 -50.53 12.72 -31.46
N PRO A 159 -51.18 13.85 -31.80
CA PRO A 159 -50.57 14.88 -32.64
C PRO A 159 -49.34 15.52 -31.99
N ASP A 160 -49.26 15.53 -30.65
CA ASP A 160 -48.17 16.19 -29.93
C ASP A 160 -46.93 15.32 -29.87
N SER A 161 -47.07 14.02 -29.56
CA SER A 161 -45.93 13.08 -29.43
C SER A 161 -45.66 12.24 -30.68
N GLY A 162 -46.62 12.16 -31.61
CA GLY A 162 -46.57 11.25 -32.75
C GLY A 162 -46.74 9.77 -32.38
N ALA A 163 -47.05 9.44 -31.12
CA ALA A 163 -47.19 8.08 -30.65
C ALA A 163 -48.56 7.48 -30.98
N VAL A 164 -48.58 6.19 -31.28
CA VAL A 164 -49.83 5.44 -31.50
C VAL A 164 -50.44 5.09 -30.15
N ILE A 165 -51.62 5.65 -29.89
CA ILE A 165 -52.41 5.46 -28.68
C ILE A 165 -53.21 4.15 -28.73
N ALA A 166 -53.81 3.88 -29.89
CA ALA A 166 -54.75 2.79 -30.07
C ALA A 166 -54.87 2.41 -31.55
N VAL A 167 -55.52 1.27 -31.82
CA VAL A 167 -55.80 0.77 -33.16
C VAL A 167 -57.30 0.79 -33.41
N ILE A 168 -57.72 1.32 -34.55
CA ILE A 168 -59.14 1.44 -34.91
C ILE A 168 -59.72 0.04 -35.22
N GLY A 169 -60.81 -0.32 -34.54
CA GLY A 169 -61.56 -1.54 -34.80
C GLY A 169 -63.01 -1.22 -35.14
N LEU A 170 -63.48 -1.61 -36.32
CA LEU A 170 -64.84 -1.32 -36.79
C LEU A 170 -65.84 -2.39 -36.34
N ALA A 171 -65.35 -3.59 -36.02
CA ALA A 171 -66.09 -4.69 -35.42
C ALA A 171 -66.29 -4.54 -33.90
N LEU A 172 -65.70 -3.52 -33.27
CA LEU A 172 -65.91 -3.22 -31.85
C LEU A 172 -67.34 -2.69 -31.65
N ARG A 173 -68.05 -3.25 -30.65
CA ARG A 173 -69.44 -2.88 -30.31
C ARG A 173 -69.54 -2.43 -28.86
N ALA A 174 -69.85 -1.16 -28.64
CA ALA A 174 -70.27 -0.65 -27.34
C ALA A 174 -71.77 -0.91 -27.10
N SER A 175 -72.23 -0.75 -25.86
CA SER A 175 -73.66 -0.89 -25.50
C SER A 175 -74.54 0.26 -26.02
N HIS A 176 -73.93 1.31 -26.57
CA HIS A 176 -74.59 2.49 -27.14
C HIS A 176 -74.03 2.79 -28.54
N ALA A 177 -74.69 3.70 -29.27
CA ALA A 177 -74.20 4.15 -30.56
C ALA A 177 -72.91 4.97 -30.39
N THR A 178 -71.85 4.60 -31.12
CA THR A 178 -70.54 5.27 -31.11
C THR A 178 -70.13 5.64 -32.53
N ALA A 179 -69.44 6.75 -32.72
CA ALA A 179 -68.89 7.13 -34.03
C ALA A 179 -67.68 6.26 -34.45
N GLY A 180 -66.92 5.76 -33.48
CA GLY A 180 -65.84 4.79 -33.66
C GLY A 180 -65.22 4.38 -32.33
N CYS A 181 -64.66 3.17 -32.27
CA CYS A 181 -63.93 2.67 -31.11
C CYS A 181 -62.52 2.24 -31.52
N ALA A 182 -61.55 2.40 -30.63
CA ALA A 182 -60.18 1.95 -30.84
C ALA A 182 -59.67 1.13 -29.65
N ALA A 183 -58.94 0.06 -29.93
CA ALA A 183 -58.31 -0.80 -28.94
C ALA A 183 -56.96 -0.20 -28.49
N PRO A 184 -56.81 0.20 -27.21
CA PRO A 184 -55.55 0.74 -26.71
C PRO A 184 -54.52 -0.36 -26.46
N PHE A 185 -53.23 0.02 -26.44
CA PHE A 185 -52.16 -0.87 -26.01
C PHE A 185 -52.01 -0.96 -24.48
N ALA A 186 -52.45 0.09 -23.77
CA ALA A 186 -52.35 0.18 -22.32
C ALA A 186 -53.20 -0.88 -21.61
N GLY A 187 -52.60 -1.60 -20.65
CA GLY A 187 -53.25 -2.67 -19.87
C GLY A 187 -53.08 -4.08 -20.44
N ALA A 188 -52.27 -4.26 -21.49
CA ALA A 188 -51.90 -5.57 -22.00
C ALA A 188 -51.02 -6.35 -20.99
N PRO A 189 -51.13 -7.70 -20.90
CA PRO A 189 -50.27 -8.51 -20.04
C PRO A 189 -48.80 -8.39 -20.43
N ALA A 190 -47.90 -8.20 -19.45
CA ALA A 190 -46.46 -8.05 -19.69
C ALA A 190 -45.80 -9.30 -20.30
N ASP A 191 -46.31 -10.49 -19.96
CA ASP A 191 -45.75 -11.79 -20.37
C ASP A 191 -46.27 -12.30 -21.73
N GLY A 192 -47.07 -11.49 -22.43
CA GLY A 192 -47.66 -11.84 -23.72
C GLY A 192 -46.87 -11.31 -24.93
N PRO A 193 -47.23 -11.74 -26.16
CA PRO A 193 -46.59 -11.27 -27.39
C PRO A 193 -46.70 -9.76 -27.60
N LEU A 194 -47.82 -9.15 -27.16
CA LEU A 194 -48.01 -7.71 -27.18
C LEU A 194 -47.11 -6.99 -26.16
N GLY A 195 -46.95 -7.52 -24.94
CA GLY A 195 -46.05 -6.97 -23.94
C GLY A 195 -44.58 -7.01 -24.37
N GLU A 196 -44.17 -8.10 -25.02
CA GLU A 196 -42.84 -8.23 -25.64
C GLU A 196 -42.64 -7.22 -26.78
N LEU A 197 -43.64 -7.01 -27.66
CA LEU A 197 -43.57 -5.96 -28.68
C LEU A 197 -43.45 -4.56 -28.07
N LEU A 198 -44.22 -4.25 -27.03
CA LEU A 198 -44.17 -2.96 -26.35
C LEU A 198 -42.79 -2.69 -25.72
N ARG A 199 -42.18 -3.70 -25.10
CA ARG A 199 -40.80 -3.62 -24.59
C ARG A 199 -39.80 -3.36 -25.72
N ARG A 200 -39.93 -4.07 -26.85
CA ARG A 200 -39.07 -3.83 -28.03
C ARG A 200 -39.25 -2.43 -28.60
N ASN A 201 -40.49 -2.00 -28.85
CA ASN A 201 -40.79 -0.65 -29.34
C ASN A 201 -40.19 0.43 -28.43
N ALA A 202 -40.39 0.29 -27.11
CA ALA A 202 -39.85 1.24 -26.14
C ALA A 202 -38.31 1.32 -26.17
N ALA A 203 -37.63 0.23 -26.54
CA ALA A 203 -36.16 0.15 -26.64
C ALA A 203 -35.60 0.58 -28.00
N THR A 204 -36.37 0.47 -29.10
CA THR A 204 -35.85 0.66 -30.46
C THR A 204 -36.47 1.81 -31.25
N VAL A 205 -37.64 2.33 -30.83
CA VAL A 205 -38.36 3.39 -31.54
C VAL A 205 -38.50 4.63 -30.65
N PRO A 206 -37.80 5.75 -30.93
CA PRO A 206 -37.81 6.93 -30.08
C PRO A 206 -39.21 7.57 -29.92
N GLY A 207 -39.68 7.67 -28.68
CA GLY A 207 -40.86 8.43 -28.28
C GLY A 207 -40.47 9.62 -27.41
N TYR A 208 -41.23 10.72 -27.52
CA TYR A 208 -40.96 12.00 -26.85
C TYR A 208 -42.21 12.60 -26.21
N GLY A 209 -42.07 13.74 -25.54
CA GLY A 209 -43.23 14.41 -24.95
C GLY A 209 -43.81 13.59 -23.78
N PRO A 210 -45.14 13.58 -23.65
CA PRO A 210 -45.85 12.71 -22.71
C PRO A 210 -45.53 11.20 -22.87
N ASP A 211 -45.00 10.77 -24.02
CA ASP A 211 -44.69 9.37 -24.34
C ASP A 211 -43.17 9.07 -24.38
N LEU A 212 -42.36 9.86 -23.66
CA LEU A 212 -40.92 9.60 -23.54
C LEU A 212 -40.62 8.16 -23.12
N ASN A 213 -39.93 7.43 -23.99
CA ASN A 213 -39.54 6.03 -23.79
C ASN A 213 -38.00 5.85 -23.79
N LEU A 214 -37.52 4.62 -23.57
CA LEU A 214 -36.08 4.34 -23.41
C LEU A 214 -35.28 4.71 -24.66
N ALA A 215 -35.81 4.44 -25.86
CA ALA A 215 -35.20 4.84 -27.13
C ALA A 215 -35.07 6.37 -27.27
N GLY A 216 -36.09 7.12 -26.85
CA GLY A 216 -36.06 8.59 -26.82
C GLY A 216 -35.02 9.12 -25.82
N ALA A 217 -34.94 8.52 -24.63
CA ALA A 217 -33.91 8.82 -23.64
C ALA A 217 -32.50 8.50 -24.16
N LEU A 218 -32.31 7.34 -24.81
CA LEU A 218 -31.04 6.96 -25.46
C LEU A 218 -30.62 7.99 -26.51
N GLN A 219 -31.55 8.41 -27.37
CA GLN A 219 -31.26 9.40 -28.41
C GLN A 219 -30.88 10.76 -27.81
N LEU A 220 -31.65 11.26 -26.84
CA LEU A 220 -31.35 12.54 -26.16
C LEU A 220 -30.00 12.50 -25.44
N THR A 221 -29.70 11.40 -24.74
CA THR A 221 -28.45 11.26 -24.00
C THR A 221 -27.25 11.09 -24.94
N ALA A 222 -27.37 10.34 -26.04
CA ALA A 222 -26.33 10.19 -27.06
C ALA A 222 -25.94 11.53 -27.72
N MET A 223 -26.92 12.43 -27.96
CA MET A 223 -26.64 13.77 -28.50
C MET A 223 -25.76 14.62 -27.57
N SER A 224 -25.82 14.40 -26.26
CA SER A 224 -24.93 15.07 -25.30
C SER A 224 -23.48 14.59 -25.44
N VAL A 225 -23.28 13.28 -25.61
CA VAL A 225 -21.96 12.66 -25.72
C VAL A 225 -21.26 13.10 -26.99
N GLY A 226 -21.97 13.15 -28.13
CA GLY A 226 -21.41 13.65 -29.40
C GLY A 226 -21.08 15.14 -29.40
N SER A 227 -21.68 15.92 -28.50
CA SER A 227 -21.38 17.35 -28.34
C SER A 227 -20.20 17.60 -27.39
N ALA A 228 -20.02 16.73 -26.37
CA ALA A 228 -18.96 16.84 -25.36
C ALA A 228 -17.66 16.12 -25.76
N GLY A 229 -17.77 14.95 -26.40
CA GLY A 229 -16.65 14.25 -27.03
C GLY A 229 -16.31 14.93 -28.34
N GLY A 230 -15.26 15.74 -28.37
CA GLY A 230 -14.79 16.37 -29.60
C GLY A 230 -14.56 15.34 -30.73
N PRO A 231 -14.44 15.75 -32.02
CA PRO A 231 -14.22 14.85 -33.14
C PRO A 231 -13.15 13.81 -32.83
N GLY A 232 -13.49 12.56 -33.17
CA GLY A 232 -12.86 11.33 -32.69
C GLY A 232 -11.35 11.39 -32.66
N GLU A 233 -10.79 10.86 -31.58
CA GLU A 233 -9.35 10.66 -31.48
C GLU A 233 -8.87 9.83 -32.67
N ARG A 234 -7.78 10.27 -33.32
CA ARG A 234 -7.21 9.60 -34.50
C ARG A 234 -6.72 8.18 -34.21
N HIS A 235 -6.47 7.86 -32.94
CA HIS A 235 -5.95 6.58 -32.48
C HIS A 235 -6.89 5.96 -31.44
N GLU A 236 -7.02 4.64 -31.49
CA GLU A 236 -7.78 3.89 -30.49
C GLU A 236 -7.12 4.01 -29.11
N PRO A 237 -7.87 4.37 -28.05
CA PRO A 237 -7.33 4.46 -26.70
C PRO A 237 -6.71 3.14 -26.21
N VAL A 238 -5.56 3.21 -25.56
CA VAL A 238 -4.93 2.03 -24.95
C VAL A 238 -5.73 1.59 -23.74
N GLU A 239 -6.29 0.39 -23.83
CA GLU A 239 -7.12 -0.18 -22.77
C GLU A 239 -6.36 -0.38 -21.44
N ARG A 240 -7.04 0.03 -20.35
CA ARG A 240 -6.64 -0.16 -18.96
C ARG A 240 -7.59 -1.16 -18.25
N PRO A 241 -7.22 -2.44 -18.13
CA PRO A 241 -8.11 -3.48 -17.60
C PRO A 241 -8.68 -3.18 -16.21
N ASP A 242 -7.85 -2.68 -15.29
CA ASP A 242 -8.29 -2.35 -13.93
C ASP A 242 -9.37 -1.24 -13.92
N VAL A 243 -9.21 -0.19 -14.74
CA VAL A 243 -10.17 0.92 -14.84
C VAL A 243 -11.46 0.45 -15.53
N ARG A 244 -11.32 -0.38 -16.57
CA ARG A 244 -12.46 -0.97 -17.28
C ARG A 244 -13.29 -1.84 -16.35
N ALA A 245 -12.67 -2.78 -15.64
CA ALA A 245 -13.38 -3.70 -14.75
C ALA A 245 -14.17 -2.96 -13.67
N GLU A 246 -13.55 -1.94 -13.04
CA GLU A 246 -14.20 -1.14 -12.01
C GLU A 246 -15.34 -0.28 -12.55
N SER A 247 -15.14 0.36 -13.71
CA SER A 247 -16.19 1.19 -14.33
C SER A 247 -17.38 0.38 -14.85
N GLU A 248 -17.15 -0.81 -15.41
CA GLU A 248 -18.21 -1.73 -15.84
C GLU A 248 -18.98 -2.30 -14.64
N ALA A 249 -18.28 -2.73 -13.59
CA ALA A 249 -18.91 -3.21 -12.35
C ALA A 249 -19.79 -2.12 -11.71
N PHE A 250 -19.28 -0.90 -11.62
CA PHE A 250 -20.03 0.24 -11.08
C PHE A 250 -21.25 0.60 -11.94
N ALA A 251 -21.11 0.59 -13.26
CA ALA A 251 -22.18 0.98 -14.19
C ALA A 251 -23.27 -0.09 -14.35
N ALA A 252 -22.96 -1.37 -14.08
CA ALA A 252 -23.89 -2.49 -14.11
C ALA A 252 -24.53 -2.80 -12.74
N ALA A 253 -24.10 -2.13 -11.68
CA ALA A 253 -24.64 -2.36 -10.35
C ALA A 253 -26.14 -1.99 -10.26
N GLY A 254 -26.90 -2.86 -9.60
CA GLY A 254 -28.35 -2.74 -9.47
C GLY A 254 -28.81 -1.55 -8.63
N PRO A 255 -30.13 -1.31 -8.54
CA PRO A 255 -30.70 -0.20 -7.78
C PRO A 255 -30.50 -0.31 -6.26
N ASP A 256 -30.30 -1.54 -5.75
CA ASP A 256 -30.09 -1.79 -4.31
C ASP A 256 -28.65 -1.50 -3.85
N GLU A 257 -27.72 -1.23 -4.77
CA GLU A 257 -26.34 -0.91 -4.43
C GLU A 257 -26.23 0.52 -3.88
N PRO A 258 -25.71 0.72 -2.65
CA PRO A 258 -25.66 2.05 -2.02
C PRO A 258 -24.69 3.03 -2.69
N ALA A 259 -23.69 2.50 -3.41
CA ALA A 259 -22.69 3.29 -4.12
C ALA A 259 -23.25 3.88 -5.41
N VAL A 260 -23.31 5.21 -5.48
CA VAL A 260 -23.84 5.99 -6.62
C VAL A 260 -22.81 6.93 -7.25
N VAL A 261 -21.60 7.04 -6.67
CA VAL A 261 -20.50 7.87 -7.20
C VAL A 261 -19.21 7.06 -7.34
N LEU A 262 -18.58 7.16 -8.51
CA LEU A 262 -17.25 6.62 -8.80
C LEU A 262 -16.27 7.76 -9.09
N GLY A 263 -15.22 7.88 -8.29
CA GLY A 263 -14.10 8.78 -8.58
C GLY A 263 -13.08 8.13 -9.51
N LEU A 264 -12.77 8.79 -10.63
CA LEU A 264 -11.71 8.43 -11.57
C LEU A 264 -10.61 9.50 -11.51
N VAL A 265 -9.59 9.24 -10.70
CA VAL A 265 -8.68 10.27 -10.20
C VAL A 265 -7.26 10.06 -10.71
N GLY A 266 -6.68 11.09 -11.33
CA GLY A 266 -5.32 10.99 -11.90
C GLY A 266 -4.66 12.35 -12.05
N GLU A 267 -3.34 12.39 -12.22
CA GLU A 267 -2.62 13.64 -12.52
C GLU A 267 -3.02 14.17 -13.92
N PRO A 268 -2.85 15.48 -14.19
CA PRO A 268 -2.99 16.02 -15.55
C PRO A 268 -2.17 15.20 -16.56
N GLY A 269 -2.75 14.96 -17.74
CA GLY A 269 -2.07 14.22 -18.82
C GLY A 269 -2.11 12.69 -18.71
N THR A 270 -2.62 12.10 -17.61
CA THR A 270 -2.71 10.64 -17.47
C THR A 270 -3.86 9.98 -18.25
N GLY A 271 -4.74 10.76 -18.88
CA GLY A 271 -5.80 10.26 -19.75
C GLY A 271 -7.17 10.08 -19.09
N ARG A 272 -7.50 10.82 -18.02
CA ARG A 272 -8.82 10.76 -17.35
C ARG A 272 -10.00 10.96 -18.32
N THR A 273 -9.96 12.04 -19.09
CA THR A 273 -10.95 12.37 -20.14
C THR A 273 -11.04 11.27 -21.20
N THR A 274 -9.91 10.66 -21.57
CA THR A 274 -9.87 9.53 -22.51
C THR A 274 -10.56 8.29 -21.94
N GLU A 275 -10.38 8.00 -20.64
CA GLU A 275 -11.11 6.90 -19.97
C GLU A 275 -12.62 7.17 -19.88
N LEU A 276 -13.03 8.42 -19.57
CA LEU A 276 -14.45 8.80 -19.61
C LEU A 276 -15.04 8.64 -21.01
N ALA A 277 -14.31 9.06 -22.05
CA ALA A 277 -14.71 8.85 -23.44
C ALA A 277 -14.87 7.37 -23.77
N ALA A 278 -13.94 6.53 -23.30
CA ALA A 278 -13.98 5.10 -23.52
C ALA A 278 -15.17 4.44 -22.78
N ILE A 279 -15.52 4.90 -21.58
CA ILE A 279 -16.74 4.47 -20.86
C ILE A 279 -17.99 4.84 -21.66
N ALA A 280 -18.09 6.09 -22.13
CA ALA A 280 -19.22 6.55 -22.92
C ALA A 280 -19.37 5.76 -24.23
N ALA A 281 -18.26 5.56 -24.96
CA ALA A 281 -18.23 4.82 -26.21
C ALA A 281 -18.69 3.37 -26.03
N ARG A 282 -18.13 2.65 -25.02
CA ARG A 282 -18.53 1.26 -24.73
C ARG A 282 -20.01 1.13 -24.38
N ARG A 283 -20.57 2.09 -23.65
CA ARG A 283 -22.01 2.10 -23.31
C ARG A 283 -22.89 2.45 -24.51
N ALA A 284 -22.42 3.26 -25.44
CA ALA A 284 -23.14 3.59 -26.66
C ALA A 284 -23.13 2.45 -27.69
N THR A 285 -21.99 1.75 -27.84
CA THR A 285 -21.78 0.71 -28.87
C THR A 285 -21.87 -0.73 -28.32
N GLY A 286 -22.23 -0.89 -27.05
CA GLY A 286 -22.38 -2.20 -26.41
C GLY A 286 -23.55 -3.01 -26.98
N PRO A 287 -23.66 -4.30 -26.62
CA PRO A 287 -24.75 -5.17 -27.09
C PRO A 287 -26.14 -4.67 -26.68
N VAL A 288 -26.21 -3.94 -25.57
CA VAL A 288 -27.39 -3.17 -25.13
C VAL A 288 -26.94 -1.73 -24.92
N PRO A 289 -27.28 -0.80 -25.84
CA PRO A 289 -26.96 0.61 -25.68
C PRO A 289 -27.55 1.16 -24.37
N ALA A 290 -26.74 1.92 -23.64
CA ALA A 290 -27.07 2.37 -22.29
C ALA A 290 -27.02 3.90 -22.16
N PRO A 291 -28.07 4.54 -21.60
CA PRO A 291 -28.15 6.00 -21.50
C PRO A 291 -26.97 6.58 -20.70
N THR A 292 -26.27 7.52 -21.33
CA THR A 292 -25.05 8.13 -20.77
C THR A 292 -25.03 9.62 -21.11
N LEU A 293 -24.87 10.47 -20.11
CA LEU A 293 -24.71 11.92 -20.28
C LEU A 293 -23.28 12.33 -19.95
N TRP A 294 -22.71 13.22 -20.76
CA TRP A 294 -21.40 13.80 -20.49
C TRP A 294 -21.54 15.29 -20.17
N LEU A 295 -21.14 15.66 -18.96
CA LEU A 295 -21.03 17.02 -18.44
C LEU A 295 -19.56 17.39 -18.21
N ARG A 296 -19.19 18.65 -18.42
CA ARG A 296 -17.89 19.19 -17.99
C ARG A 296 -18.10 20.10 -16.79
N GLY A 297 -17.13 20.19 -15.90
CA GLY A 297 -17.18 21.13 -14.76
C GLY A 297 -17.36 22.58 -15.21
N ALA A 298 -16.74 22.91 -16.35
CA ALA A 298 -16.90 24.18 -17.06
C ALA A 298 -18.36 24.49 -17.49
N ASP A 299 -19.24 23.49 -17.62
CA ASP A 299 -20.64 23.68 -18.03
C ASP A 299 -21.58 23.86 -16.81
N LEU A 300 -21.05 23.82 -15.58
CA LEU A 300 -21.78 24.06 -14.33
C LEU A 300 -21.97 25.57 -14.09
N LEU A 301 -23.05 25.93 -13.41
CA LEU A 301 -23.41 27.32 -13.09
C LEU A 301 -23.32 27.60 -11.59
N ALA A 302 -23.15 28.88 -11.24
CA ALA A 302 -22.94 29.31 -9.86
C ALA A 302 -24.13 29.02 -8.92
N ASP A 303 -25.34 28.93 -9.48
CA ASP A 303 -26.61 28.70 -8.81
C ASP A 303 -27.06 27.24 -8.82
N ASP A 304 -26.29 26.33 -9.44
CA ASP A 304 -26.59 24.90 -9.43
C ASP A 304 -26.69 24.38 -7.99
N THR A 305 -27.77 23.68 -7.71
CA THR A 305 -28.05 23.04 -6.42
C THR A 305 -27.61 21.58 -6.41
N SER A 306 -27.56 20.95 -7.59
CA SER A 306 -27.07 19.59 -7.78
C SER A 306 -26.64 19.36 -9.24
N VAL A 307 -26.09 18.18 -9.54
CA VAL A 307 -25.82 17.76 -10.93
C VAL A 307 -27.07 17.74 -11.82
N ALA A 308 -28.27 17.61 -11.23
CA ALA A 308 -29.53 17.56 -11.96
C ALA A 308 -29.80 18.82 -12.79
N ASP A 309 -29.38 19.99 -12.28
CA ASP A 309 -29.56 21.28 -12.96
C ASP A 309 -28.76 21.31 -14.28
N ALA A 310 -27.53 20.80 -14.26
CA ALA A 310 -26.70 20.65 -15.44
C ALA A 310 -27.21 19.57 -16.41
N VAL A 311 -27.76 18.47 -15.88
CA VAL A 311 -28.44 17.45 -16.68
C VAL A 311 -29.67 18.03 -17.39
N ALA A 312 -30.48 18.85 -16.70
CA ALA A 312 -31.67 19.46 -17.27
C ALA A 312 -31.34 20.35 -18.47
N ARG A 313 -30.32 21.21 -18.32
CA ARG A 313 -29.84 22.09 -19.41
C ARG A 313 -29.30 21.29 -20.58
N THR A 314 -28.57 20.20 -20.31
CA THR A 314 -28.00 19.33 -21.34
C THR A 314 -29.08 18.60 -22.12
N LEU A 315 -30.10 18.05 -21.44
CA LEU A 315 -31.26 17.43 -22.07
C LEU A 315 -32.09 18.44 -22.88
N GLN A 316 -32.26 19.67 -22.38
CA GLN A 316 -32.94 20.74 -23.12
C GLN A 316 -32.19 21.11 -24.40
N GLN A 317 -30.84 21.15 -24.36
CA GLN A 317 -30.02 21.40 -25.54
C GLN A 317 -30.11 20.24 -26.55
N ALA A 318 -30.02 18.99 -26.08
CA ALA A 318 -30.22 17.81 -26.92
C ALA A 318 -31.61 17.80 -27.56
N GLY A 319 -32.65 18.12 -26.78
CA GLY A 319 -34.03 18.25 -27.24
C GLY A 319 -34.20 19.31 -28.33
N ARG A 320 -33.51 20.46 -28.23
CA ARG A 320 -33.50 21.47 -29.30
C ARG A 320 -32.94 20.92 -30.61
N ILE A 321 -31.89 20.11 -30.56
CA ILE A 321 -31.27 19.51 -31.76
C ILE A 321 -32.21 18.45 -32.37
N VAL A 322 -32.79 17.59 -31.52
CA VAL A 322 -33.73 16.54 -31.95
C VAL A 322 -35.02 17.14 -32.53
N GLY A 323 -35.55 18.20 -31.91
CA GLY A 323 -36.72 18.94 -32.44
C GLY A 323 -36.42 19.62 -33.77
N ALA A 324 -35.24 20.23 -33.93
CA ALA A 324 -34.81 20.82 -35.20
C ALA A 324 -34.67 19.78 -36.33
N ALA A 325 -34.43 18.50 -35.98
CA ALA A 325 -34.41 17.38 -36.92
C ALA A 325 -35.82 16.84 -37.28
N GLY A 326 -36.89 17.46 -36.76
CA GLY A 326 -38.28 17.15 -37.10
C GLY A 326 -38.94 16.06 -36.25
N ALA A 327 -38.38 15.73 -35.08
CA ALA A 327 -39.01 14.79 -34.15
C ALA A 327 -40.25 15.41 -33.49
N PRO A 328 -41.42 14.72 -33.48
CA PRO A 328 -42.61 15.18 -32.77
C PRO A 328 -42.43 15.03 -31.26
N GLY A 329 -43.01 15.93 -30.47
CA GLY A 329 -42.99 15.90 -29.00
C GLY A 329 -42.42 17.16 -28.34
N ASP A 330 -43.02 17.57 -27.21
CA ASP A 330 -42.42 18.58 -26.34
C ASP A 330 -41.24 17.99 -25.55
N MET A 331 -40.03 18.43 -25.91
CA MET A 331 -38.79 17.97 -25.31
C MET A 331 -38.60 18.50 -23.87
N ALA A 332 -39.34 19.53 -23.44
CA ALA A 332 -39.30 20.01 -22.05
C ALA A 332 -39.79 18.96 -21.06
N SER A 333 -40.59 17.99 -21.52
CA SER A 333 -41.07 16.87 -20.72
C SER A 333 -39.98 15.84 -20.36
N ALA A 334 -38.80 15.91 -20.99
CA ALA A 334 -37.64 15.06 -20.70
C ALA A 334 -36.83 15.62 -19.52
N THR A 335 -37.46 15.72 -18.35
CA THR A 335 -36.76 16.17 -17.13
C THR A 335 -35.72 15.15 -16.66
N PRO A 336 -34.69 15.57 -15.92
CA PRO A 336 -33.67 14.68 -15.38
C PRO A 336 -34.24 13.48 -14.62
N GLU A 337 -35.22 13.73 -13.74
CA GLU A 337 -35.86 12.71 -12.89
C GLU A 337 -36.64 11.70 -13.74
N ARG A 338 -37.31 12.18 -14.79
CA ARG A 338 -38.09 11.32 -15.67
C ARG A 338 -37.18 10.42 -16.50
N VAL A 339 -36.11 10.96 -17.05
CA VAL A 339 -35.10 10.18 -17.78
C VAL A 339 -34.45 9.17 -16.83
N ALA A 340 -33.95 9.60 -15.68
CA ALA A 340 -33.29 8.72 -14.72
C ALA A 340 -34.21 7.56 -14.26
N ARG A 341 -35.44 7.85 -13.83
CA ARG A 341 -36.39 6.81 -13.40
C ARG A 341 -36.79 5.85 -14.52
N LEU A 342 -36.97 6.36 -15.73
CA LEU A 342 -37.28 5.53 -16.91
C LEU A 342 -36.16 4.54 -17.21
N THR A 343 -34.91 4.99 -17.14
CA THR A 343 -33.73 4.15 -17.35
C THR A 343 -33.55 3.13 -16.23
N ALA A 344 -33.67 3.55 -14.97
CA ALA A 344 -33.62 2.66 -13.81
C ALA A 344 -34.69 1.55 -13.88
N ALA A 345 -35.92 1.85 -14.29
CA ALA A 345 -36.99 0.87 -14.46
C ALA A 345 -36.71 -0.17 -15.57
N SER A 346 -35.83 0.15 -16.52
CA SER A 346 -35.38 -0.78 -17.56
C SER A 346 -34.21 -1.69 -17.12
N GLY A 347 -33.72 -1.53 -15.89
CA GLY A 347 -32.57 -2.28 -15.35
C GLY A 347 -31.21 -1.69 -15.72
N VAL A 348 -31.18 -0.58 -16.47
CA VAL A 348 -29.94 0.08 -16.89
C VAL A 348 -29.93 1.53 -16.38
N PRO A 349 -29.17 1.86 -15.33
CA PRO A 349 -29.19 3.19 -14.75
C PRO A 349 -28.62 4.24 -15.70
N LEU A 350 -29.17 5.46 -15.64
CA LEU A 350 -28.57 6.64 -16.27
C LEU A 350 -27.17 6.87 -15.67
N LEU A 351 -26.15 6.88 -16.53
CA LEU A 351 -24.79 7.21 -16.14
C LEU A 351 -24.46 8.65 -16.51
N VAL A 352 -24.13 9.48 -15.53
CA VAL A 352 -23.62 10.84 -15.73
C VAL A 352 -22.10 10.80 -15.60
N LEU A 353 -21.39 11.29 -16.61
CA LEU A 353 -19.95 11.50 -16.59
C LEU A 353 -19.70 12.99 -16.34
N LEU A 354 -19.00 13.32 -15.26
CA LEU A 354 -18.59 14.68 -14.94
C LEU A 354 -17.08 14.80 -15.09
N ASP A 355 -16.64 15.47 -16.15
CA ASP A 355 -15.22 15.68 -16.47
C ASP A 355 -14.73 17.03 -15.96
N ALA A 356 -13.60 17.02 -15.26
CA ALA A 356 -12.95 18.20 -14.69
C ALA A 356 -13.89 19.12 -13.87
N PRO A 357 -14.62 18.62 -12.85
CA PRO A 357 -15.45 19.45 -11.96
C PRO A 357 -14.68 20.59 -11.29
N GLU A 358 -13.36 20.49 -11.17
CA GLU A 358 -12.49 21.57 -10.68
C GLU A 358 -12.58 22.86 -11.51
N GLU A 359 -13.06 22.80 -12.76
CA GLU A 359 -13.33 23.96 -13.64
C GLU A 359 -14.67 24.66 -13.30
N MET A 360 -15.38 24.24 -12.25
CA MET A 360 -16.64 24.86 -11.87
C MET A 360 -16.48 26.32 -11.38
N PRO A 361 -17.55 27.13 -11.46
CA PRO A 361 -17.50 28.51 -10.98
C PRO A 361 -17.08 28.62 -9.50
N PRO A 362 -16.26 29.62 -9.10
CA PRO A 362 -15.80 29.77 -7.72
C PRO A 362 -16.92 29.85 -6.68
N VAL A 363 -18.07 30.45 -7.06
CA VAL A 363 -19.24 30.57 -6.18
C VAL A 363 -19.84 29.20 -5.87
N LEU A 364 -19.87 28.29 -6.86
CA LEU A 364 -20.33 26.91 -6.66
C LEU A 364 -19.32 26.12 -5.82
N ALA A 365 -18.02 26.29 -6.08
CA ALA A 365 -16.96 25.66 -5.30
C ALA A 365 -17.03 26.02 -3.79
N HIS A 366 -17.48 27.23 -3.45
CA HIS A 366 -17.72 27.63 -2.05
C HIS A 366 -18.92 26.93 -1.40
N ARG A 367 -19.89 26.46 -2.20
CA ARG A 367 -21.08 25.72 -1.75
C ARG A 367 -20.99 24.23 -2.08
N LEU A 368 -19.78 23.71 -2.28
CA LEU A 368 -19.54 22.34 -2.72
C LEU A 368 -20.20 21.30 -1.81
N ALA A 369 -20.21 21.51 -0.49
CA ALA A 369 -20.85 20.59 0.46
C ALA A 369 -22.37 20.44 0.21
N ASP A 370 -23.08 21.56 0.02
CA ASP A 370 -24.51 21.57 -0.28
C ASP A 370 -24.77 20.92 -1.65
N TRP A 371 -23.97 21.29 -2.66
CA TRP A 371 -24.09 20.76 -4.01
C TRP A 371 -23.81 19.25 -4.08
N THR A 372 -22.80 18.75 -3.36
CA THR A 372 -22.49 17.32 -3.25
C THR A 372 -23.64 16.58 -2.55
N THR A 373 -24.20 17.15 -1.49
CA THR A 373 -25.34 16.56 -0.78
C THR A 373 -26.57 16.46 -1.68
N GLY A 374 -26.92 17.55 -2.38
CA GLY A 374 -28.02 17.58 -3.35
C GLY A 374 -27.81 16.60 -4.51
N THR A 375 -26.56 16.48 -4.99
CA THR A 375 -26.18 15.54 -6.05
C THR A 375 -26.35 14.08 -5.61
N VAL A 376 -25.83 13.70 -4.43
CA VAL A 376 -25.97 12.32 -3.91
C VAL A 376 -27.44 11.99 -3.64
N GLY A 377 -28.22 12.92 -3.10
CA GLY A 377 -29.66 12.75 -2.90
C GLY A 377 -30.39 12.48 -4.21
N TRP A 378 -30.19 13.33 -5.22
CA TRP A 378 -30.82 13.17 -6.54
C TRP A 378 -30.46 11.84 -7.23
N LEU A 379 -29.20 11.42 -7.14
CA LEU A 379 -28.73 10.15 -7.71
C LEU A 379 -29.46 8.95 -7.08
N ARG A 380 -29.55 8.92 -5.74
CA ARG A 380 -30.22 7.85 -4.98
C ARG A 380 -31.73 7.82 -5.26
N ASP A 381 -32.39 8.97 -5.21
CA ASP A 381 -33.86 9.06 -5.36
C ASP A 381 -34.34 8.66 -6.77
N ASN A 382 -33.48 8.72 -7.77
CA ASN A 382 -33.84 8.47 -9.17
C ASN A 382 -33.11 7.26 -9.80
N GLY A 383 -32.27 6.54 -9.05
CA GLY A 383 -31.53 5.38 -9.54
C GLY A 383 -30.49 5.73 -10.62
N ALA A 384 -29.89 6.92 -10.54
CA ALA A 384 -28.82 7.38 -11.44
C ALA A 384 -27.44 7.19 -10.81
N ARG A 385 -26.40 7.12 -11.65
CA ARG A 385 -25.01 6.92 -11.24
C ARG A 385 -24.11 8.02 -11.79
N LEU A 386 -23.09 8.42 -11.04
CA LEU A 386 -22.16 9.48 -11.40
C LEU A 386 -20.71 8.95 -11.44
N VAL A 387 -20.00 9.20 -12.52
CA VAL A 387 -18.54 9.03 -12.61
C VAL A 387 -17.90 10.41 -12.68
N VAL A 388 -16.97 10.68 -11.77
CA VAL A 388 -16.28 11.96 -11.68
C VAL A 388 -14.82 11.80 -12.09
N GLY A 389 -14.44 12.35 -13.24
CA GLY A 389 -13.05 12.42 -13.68
C GLY A 389 -12.42 13.73 -13.21
N CYS A 390 -11.48 13.67 -12.26
CA CYS A 390 -10.91 14.89 -11.68
C CYS A 390 -9.46 14.71 -11.21
N ARG A 391 -8.82 15.84 -10.89
CA ARG A 391 -7.51 15.89 -10.23
C ARG A 391 -7.55 15.34 -8.79
N PRO A 392 -6.43 14.80 -8.27
CA PRO A 392 -6.36 14.30 -6.89
C PRO A 392 -6.69 15.35 -5.83
N GLU A 393 -6.27 16.60 -6.05
CA GLU A 393 -6.48 17.70 -5.11
C GLU A 393 -7.96 18.08 -4.99
N HIS A 394 -8.71 17.99 -6.10
CA HIS A 394 -10.16 18.20 -6.09
C HIS A 394 -10.85 17.04 -5.36
N TRP A 395 -10.51 15.79 -5.70
CA TRP A 395 -11.13 14.62 -5.10
C TRP A 395 -10.86 14.47 -3.61
N GLU A 396 -9.69 14.89 -3.13
CA GLU A 396 -9.36 14.92 -1.70
C GLU A 396 -10.41 15.71 -0.89
N THR A 397 -10.97 16.77 -1.49
CA THR A 397 -12.02 17.60 -0.86
C THR A 397 -13.41 17.09 -1.23
N ALA A 398 -13.72 16.97 -2.52
CA ALA A 398 -15.05 16.60 -3.00
C ALA A 398 -15.47 15.19 -2.57
N GLY A 399 -14.57 14.22 -2.65
CA GLY A 399 -14.84 12.85 -2.23
C GLY A 399 -15.04 12.71 -0.71
N ALA A 400 -14.44 13.59 0.09
CA ALA A 400 -14.60 13.57 1.55
C ALA A 400 -15.96 14.13 2.00
N LEU A 401 -16.60 14.93 1.14
CA LEU A 401 -17.96 15.45 1.35
C LEU A 401 -19.04 14.41 1.00
N CYS A 402 -18.70 13.39 0.20
CA CYS A 402 -19.61 12.29 -0.09
C CYS A 402 -19.77 11.36 1.13
N PRO A 403 -20.98 10.88 1.43
CA PRO A 403 -21.18 9.80 2.40
C PRO A 403 -20.35 8.56 2.03
N PRO A 404 -19.69 7.87 3.00
CA PRO A 404 -18.77 6.76 2.70
C PRO A 404 -19.39 5.56 1.96
N GLU A 405 -20.70 5.36 2.09
CA GLU A 405 -21.49 4.33 1.41
C GLU A 405 -22.00 4.78 0.03
N ALA A 406 -21.98 6.09 -0.28
CA ALA A 406 -22.28 6.60 -1.62
C ALA A 406 -21.12 6.40 -2.61
N LEU A 407 -19.90 6.19 -2.10
CA LEU A 407 -18.69 6.03 -2.90
C LEU A 407 -18.45 4.57 -3.28
N HIS A 408 -18.19 4.32 -4.56
CA HIS A 408 -17.69 3.04 -5.04
C HIS A 408 -16.33 2.74 -4.43
N ARG A 409 -16.17 1.54 -3.86
CA ARG A 409 -14.91 1.08 -3.28
C ARG A 409 -14.23 0.12 -4.26
N PRO A 410 -13.25 0.59 -5.04
CA PRO A 410 -12.54 -0.29 -5.95
C PRO A 410 -11.66 -1.28 -5.18
N ALA A 411 -11.28 -2.37 -5.84
CA ALA A 411 -10.39 -3.39 -5.26
C ALA A 411 -9.02 -2.82 -4.86
N ARG A 412 -8.57 -1.76 -5.53
CA ARG A 412 -7.33 -1.02 -5.25
C ARG A 412 -7.62 0.48 -5.12
N PRO A 413 -8.08 0.94 -3.96
CA PRO A 413 -8.41 2.35 -3.76
C PRO A 413 -7.17 3.24 -3.84
N ALA A 414 -7.36 4.45 -4.38
CA ALA A 414 -6.37 5.50 -4.33
C ALA A 414 -6.00 5.80 -2.86
N ARG A 415 -4.72 5.63 -2.54
CA ARG A 415 -4.22 5.82 -1.16
C ARG A 415 -4.37 7.29 -0.74
N ARG A 416 -4.79 7.51 0.51
CA ARG A 416 -4.96 8.85 1.13
C ARG A 416 -5.96 9.76 0.43
N LEU A 417 -6.77 9.20 -0.45
CA LEU A 417 -7.93 9.85 -1.00
C LEU A 417 -9.16 9.08 -0.55
N PRO A 418 -10.33 9.74 -0.52
CA PRO A 418 -11.61 9.03 -0.49
C PRO A 418 -11.64 7.94 -1.58
N PRO A 419 -12.33 6.81 -1.37
CA PRO A 419 -12.36 5.69 -2.33
C PRO A 419 -12.54 6.14 -3.78
N ALA A 420 -11.56 5.80 -4.62
CA ALA A 420 -11.52 6.16 -6.03
C ALA A 420 -10.56 5.25 -6.80
N VAL A 421 -10.83 5.09 -8.10
CA VAL A 421 -9.97 4.42 -9.07
C VAL A 421 -8.87 5.39 -9.48
N ARG A 422 -7.61 4.97 -9.35
CA ARG A 422 -6.47 5.81 -9.70
C ARG A 422 -6.06 5.63 -11.17
N VAL A 423 -5.99 6.72 -11.92
CA VAL A 423 -5.48 6.77 -13.30
C VAL A 423 -4.06 7.32 -13.30
N THR A 424 -3.08 6.44 -13.47
CA THR A 424 -1.64 6.76 -13.46
C THR A 424 -1.06 6.80 -14.87
N ASP A 425 0.25 7.04 -14.98
CA ASP A 425 1.00 6.71 -16.20
C ASP A 425 0.81 5.24 -16.59
N PHE A 426 1.09 4.95 -17.85
CA PHE A 426 0.99 3.60 -18.38
C PHE A 426 2.00 2.65 -17.70
N THR A 427 1.61 1.39 -17.55
CA THR A 427 2.57 0.31 -17.29
C THR A 427 3.52 0.15 -18.49
N ALA A 428 4.63 -0.58 -18.32
CA ALA A 428 5.60 -0.77 -19.40
C ALA A 428 4.94 -1.35 -20.68
N GLY A 429 4.09 -2.38 -20.54
CA GLY A 429 3.38 -2.99 -21.67
C GLY A 429 2.24 -2.14 -22.23
N GLN A 430 1.61 -1.28 -21.42
CA GLN A 430 0.65 -0.29 -21.94
C GLN A 430 1.36 0.81 -22.75
N ALA A 431 2.52 1.28 -22.27
CA ALA A 431 3.31 2.29 -22.95
C ALA A 431 3.89 1.77 -24.27
N GLU A 432 4.27 0.50 -24.33
CA GLU A 432 4.69 -0.18 -25.57
C GLU A 432 3.56 -0.20 -26.61
N ARG A 433 2.37 -0.68 -26.24
CA ARG A 433 1.18 -0.64 -27.12
C ARG A 433 0.83 0.78 -27.58
N ALA A 434 0.93 1.76 -26.67
CA ALA A 434 0.70 3.17 -27.02
C ALA A 434 1.70 3.65 -28.09
N ARG A 435 3.00 3.36 -27.91
CA ARG A 435 4.04 3.72 -28.87
C ARG A 435 3.85 3.04 -30.22
N GLU A 436 3.51 1.76 -30.24
CA GLU A 436 3.16 1.04 -31.47
C GLU A 436 1.99 1.70 -32.20
N GLY A 437 0.91 2.01 -31.48
CA GLY A 437 -0.26 2.69 -32.04
C GLY A 437 0.03 4.10 -32.57
N PHE A 438 1.02 4.79 -32.00
CA PHE A 438 1.50 6.11 -32.43
C PHE A 438 2.65 6.06 -33.44
N GLY A 439 3.19 4.87 -33.77
CA GLY A 439 4.36 4.74 -34.65
C GLY A 439 5.67 5.28 -34.06
N LEU A 440 5.82 5.28 -32.74
CA LEU A 440 7.02 5.78 -32.04
C LEU A 440 8.04 4.64 -31.75
N PRO A 441 9.35 4.83 -32.01
CA PRO A 441 10.35 3.83 -31.68
C PRO A 441 10.54 3.66 -30.15
N PRO A 442 11.06 2.51 -29.67
CA PRO A 442 11.19 2.23 -28.23
C PRO A 442 12.04 3.25 -27.45
N ASP A 443 12.99 3.90 -28.12
CA ASP A 443 13.93 4.87 -27.54
C ASP A 443 13.63 6.32 -27.96
N ALA A 444 12.39 6.61 -28.36
CA ALA A 444 11.96 7.93 -28.82
C ALA A 444 12.05 9.06 -27.77
N LEU A 445 12.09 8.70 -26.48
CA LEU A 445 12.07 9.63 -25.33
C LEU A 445 13.24 9.36 -24.38
N ALA A 446 13.61 10.37 -23.60
CA ALA A 446 14.55 10.20 -22.49
C ALA A 446 14.00 9.20 -21.45
N ALA A 447 14.92 8.47 -20.80
CA ALA A 447 14.55 7.47 -19.80
C ALA A 447 13.67 8.07 -18.68
N GLY A 448 12.53 7.44 -18.41
CA GLY A 448 11.58 7.89 -17.38
C GLY A 448 10.47 8.81 -17.88
N HIS A 449 10.47 9.20 -19.16
CA HIS A 449 9.41 9.98 -19.80
C HIS A 449 8.55 9.16 -20.78
N ASP A 450 8.91 7.89 -20.99
CA ASP A 450 8.38 7.02 -22.04
C ASP A 450 7.01 6.38 -21.73
N ARG A 451 6.42 6.70 -20.56
CA ARG A 451 5.16 6.09 -20.08
C ARG A 451 4.01 7.07 -19.91
N HIS A 452 4.28 8.37 -19.99
CA HIS A 452 3.27 9.40 -19.75
C HIS A 452 2.37 9.56 -20.99
N PRO A 453 1.04 9.33 -20.90
CA PRO A 453 0.15 9.27 -22.06
C PRO A 453 0.15 10.56 -22.90
N LEU A 454 0.05 11.73 -22.26
CA LEU A 454 0.06 13.00 -22.97
C LEU A 454 1.40 13.24 -23.68
N THR A 455 2.53 12.94 -23.04
CA THR A 455 3.86 13.11 -23.67
C THR A 455 4.00 12.26 -24.93
N LEU A 456 3.56 11.00 -24.89
CA LEU A 456 3.59 10.11 -26.06
C LEU A 456 2.74 10.65 -27.21
N ARG A 457 1.51 11.10 -26.91
CA ARG A 457 0.61 11.69 -27.91
C ARG A 457 1.19 12.95 -28.54
N LEU A 458 1.66 13.90 -27.73
CA LEU A 458 2.21 15.16 -28.24
C LEU A 458 3.49 14.93 -29.02
N LEU A 459 4.33 13.96 -28.61
CA LEU A 459 5.51 13.58 -29.38
C LEU A 459 5.12 13.00 -30.75
N ALA A 460 4.10 12.15 -30.82
CA ALA A 460 3.62 11.61 -32.09
C ALA A 460 3.19 12.72 -33.06
N GLU A 461 2.42 13.70 -32.58
CA GLU A 461 2.00 14.86 -33.37
C GLU A 461 3.20 15.72 -33.83
N VAL A 462 4.20 15.91 -32.97
CA VAL A 462 5.44 16.62 -33.33
C VAL A 462 6.25 15.85 -34.37
N ARG A 463 6.37 14.52 -34.23
CA ARG A 463 7.11 13.67 -35.17
C ARG A 463 6.43 13.59 -36.54
N GLU A 464 5.10 13.57 -36.59
CA GLU A 464 4.32 13.63 -37.85
C GLU A 464 4.61 14.93 -38.62
N ALA A 465 4.87 16.04 -37.92
CA ALA A 465 5.16 17.34 -38.52
C ALA A 465 6.65 17.55 -38.89
N LEU A 466 7.55 16.68 -38.43
CA LEU A 466 9.00 16.77 -38.65
C LEU A 466 9.46 15.77 -39.73
N PRO A 467 10.64 15.99 -40.34
CA PRO A 467 11.25 14.98 -41.21
C PRO A 467 11.46 13.64 -40.46
N PRO A 468 11.26 12.48 -41.12
CA PRO A 468 11.31 11.16 -40.48
C PRO A 468 12.62 10.87 -39.72
N ASP A 469 13.76 11.38 -40.21
CA ASP A 469 15.09 11.12 -39.66
C ASP A 469 15.54 12.13 -38.58
N THR A 470 14.61 12.92 -38.01
CA THR A 470 14.97 13.90 -36.99
C THR A 470 15.53 13.19 -35.74
N ALA A 471 16.80 13.38 -35.42
CA ALA A 471 17.44 12.75 -34.26
C ALA A 471 17.01 13.39 -32.92
N GLY A 472 17.06 12.63 -31.83
CA GLY A 472 16.90 13.13 -30.46
C GLY A 472 15.98 12.28 -29.60
N ARG A 473 16.22 12.29 -28.28
CA ARG A 473 15.42 11.59 -27.25
C ARG A 473 14.90 12.60 -26.23
N PRO A 474 13.90 13.42 -26.59
CA PRO A 474 13.47 14.52 -25.74
C PRO A 474 12.88 14.05 -24.40
N GLY A 475 12.95 14.90 -23.38
CA GLY A 475 12.13 14.79 -22.18
C GLY A 475 10.74 15.41 -22.37
N THR A 476 9.84 15.22 -21.39
CA THR A 476 8.44 15.72 -21.45
C THR A 476 8.36 17.23 -21.75
N GLU A 477 9.23 18.05 -21.17
CA GLU A 477 9.17 19.50 -21.37
C GLU A 477 9.68 19.95 -22.73
N GLU A 478 10.67 19.25 -23.29
CA GLU A 478 11.13 19.49 -24.65
C GLU A 478 10.04 19.12 -25.65
N VAL A 479 9.26 18.07 -25.36
CA VAL A 479 8.06 17.73 -26.13
C VAL A 479 6.99 18.82 -26.01
N PHE A 480 6.75 19.36 -24.81
CA PHE A 480 5.79 20.46 -24.63
C PHE A 480 6.20 21.73 -25.37
N ALA A 481 7.49 22.10 -25.32
CA ALA A 481 8.02 23.22 -26.07
C ALA A 481 7.89 23.00 -27.59
N ALA A 482 8.29 21.84 -28.10
CA ALA A 482 8.19 21.52 -29.52
C ALA A 482 6.73 21.48 -30.01
N HIS A 483 5.82 20.95 -29.19
CA HIS A 483 4.38 20.95 -29.49
C HIS A 483 3.81 22.38 -29.50
N LEU A 484 4.18 23.22 -28.54
CA LEU A 484 3.76 24.63 -28.51
C LEU A 484 4.25 25.38 -29.76
N ASP A 485 5.50 25.19 -30.17
CA ASP A 485 6.06 25.78 -31.38
C ASP A 485 5.30 25.30 -32.63
N LEU A 486 4.98 24.01 -32.71
CA LEU A 486 4.16 23.44 -33.78
C LEU A 486 2.75 24.06 -33.83
N MET A 487 2.11 24.24 -32.68
CA MET A 487 0.80 24.89 -32.59
C MET A 487 0.86 26.34 -33.04
N CYS A 488 1.85 27.10 -32.59
CA CYS A 488 2.05 28.49 -33.01
C CYS A 488 2.27 28.58 -34.52
N LEU A 489 3.01 27.63 -35.11
CA LEU A 489 3.21 27.54 -36.55
C LEU A 489 1.90 27.23 -37.30
N ARG A 490 1.12 26.23 -36.85
CA ARG A 490 -0.17 25.86 -37.46
C ARG A 490 -1.19 27.00 -37.40
N ILE A 491 -1.29 27.68 -36.26
CA ILE A 491 -2.13 28.86 -36.08
C ILE A 491 -1.68 29.97 -37.03
N ALA A 492 -0.38 30.24 -37.15
CA ALA A 492 0.14 31.24 -38.09
C ALA A 492 -0.19 30.89 -39.55
N VAL A 493 -0.06 29.63 -39.95
CA VAL A 493 -0.45 29.16 -41.29
C VAL A 493 -1.94 29.37 -41.54
N ARG A 494 -2.79 29.08 -40.55
CA ARG A 494 -4.26 29.25 -40.68
C ARG A 494 -4.67 30.71 -40.75
N ILE A 495 -4.07 31.59 -39.96
CA ILE A 495 -4.27 33.06 -40.06
C ILE A 495 -3.82 33.55 -41.45
N ALA A 496 -2.74 32.98 -42.00
CA ALA A 496 -2.16 33.35 -43.29
C ALA A 496 -2.88 32.75 -44.52
N ALA A 497 -3.86 31.86 -44.34
CA ALA A 497 -4.44 31.05 -45.41
C ALA A 497 -5.05 31.86 -46.57
N GLY A 498 -5.42 33.13 -46.33
CA GLY A 498 -5.94 34.05 -47.35
C GLY A 498 -4.90 34.93 -48.07
N SER A 499 -3.64 34.99 -47.61
CA SER A 499 -2.68 36.02 -48.05
C SER A 499 -1.44 35.48 -48.80
N ARG A 500 -1.32 34.15 -48.98
CA ARG A 500 -0.17 33.45 -49.59
C ARG A 500 1.23 34.03 -49.20
N PRO A 501 1.52 34.24 -47.91
CA PRO A 501 2.80 34.83 -47.51
C PRO A 501 3.96 33.85 -47.66
N GLY A 502 5.17 34.37 -47.89
CA GLY A 502 6.39 33.55 -47.95
C GLY A 502 6.76 32.92 -46.58
N PRO A 503 7.63 31.90 -46.55
CA PRO A 503 7.96 31.13 -45.34
C PRO A 503 8.49 31.99 -44.17
N THR A 504 9.27 33.03 -44.46
CA THR A 504 9.82 33.95 -43.44
C THR A 504 8.74 34.78 -42.76
N ALA A 505 7.70 35.18 -43.49
CA ALA A 505 6.56 35.92 -42.95
C ALA A 505 5.70 35.03 -42.04
N VAL A 506 5.51 33.76 -42.41
CA VAL A 506 4.84 32.76 -41.55
C VAL A 506 5.62 32.54 -40.25
N ARG A 507 6.96 32.41 -40.31
CA ARG A 507 7.80 32.29 -39.10
C ARG A 507 7.69 33.51 -38.18
N ARG A 508 7.70 34.73 -38.74
CA ARG A 508 7.49 35.96 -37.94
C ARG A 508 6.09 36.01 -37.33
N LEU A 509 5.08 35.53 -38.03
CA LEU A 509 3.71 35.43 -37.50
C LEU A 509 3.64 34.38 -36.39
N ALA A 510 4.27 33.21 -36.55
CA ALA A 510 4.35 32.19 -35.51
C ALA A 510 5.03 32.72 -34.23
N ALA A 511 6.12 33.48 -34.36
CA ALA A 511 6.75 34.14 -33.21
C ALA A 511 5.83 35.16 -32.52
N ARG A 512 5.00 35.90 -33.28
CA ARG A 512 3.98 36.79 -32.70
C ARG A 512 2.86 36.00 -31.99
N VAL A 513 2.41 34.89 -32.58
CA VAL A 513 1.43 34.00 -31.95
C VAL A 513 2.00 33.46 -30.63
N ALA A 514 3.24 32.97 -30.63
CA ALA A 514 3.91 32.52 -29.42
C ALA A 514 3.94 33.61 -28.33
N GLY A 515 4.28 34.86 -28.70
CA GLY A 515 4.22 36.00 -27.78
C GLY A 515 2.83 36.22 -27.15
N GLN A 516 1.75 36.15 -27.95
CA GLN A 516 0.38 36.26 -27.45
C GLN A 516 -0.02 35.07 -26.56
N VAL A 517 0.46 33.87 -26.86
CA VAL A 517 0.20 32.67 -26.06
C VAL A 517 0.89 32.74 -24.70
N HIS A 518 2.14 33.24 -24.65
CA HIS A 518 2.83 33.52 -23.39
C HIS A 518 2.11 34.59 -22.56
N GLU A 519 1.57 35.63 -23.21
CA GLU A 519 0.76 36.63 -22.53
C GLU A 519 -0.58 36.05 -22.03
N ALA A 520 -1.23 35.18 -22.80
CA ALA A 520 -2.42 34.45 -22.35
C ALA A 520 -2.11 33.60 -21.12
N ALA A 521 -0.99 32.86 -21.12
CA ALA A 521 -0.53 32.08 -19.97
C ALA A 521 -0.29 32.95 -18.73
N ARG A 522 0.32 34.14 -18.90
CA ARG A 522 0.49 35.11 -17.80
C ARG A 522 -0.85 35.56 -17.23
N ARG A 523 -1.82 35.90 -18.08
CA ARG A 523 -3.14 36.37 -17.64
C ARG A 523 -3.97 35.27 -16.96
N CYS A 524 -3.79 34.01 -17.33
CA CYS A 524 -4.40 32.86 -16.64
C CYS A 524 -3.91 32.66 -15.19
N LEU A 525 -2.82 33.32 -14.75
CA LEU A 525 -2.37 33.29 -13.35
C LEU A 525 -3.12 34.29 -12.44
N GLY A 526 -3.98 35.14 -13.01
CA GLY A 526 -4.79 36.12 -12.27
C GLY A 526 -5.82 35.47 -11.32
N PRO A 527 -6.69 36.27 -10.67
CA PRO A 527 -7.61 35.83 -9.61
C PRO A 527 -8.75 34.88 -10.03
N GLY A 528 -8.61 34.14 -11.13
CA GLY A 528 -9.57 33.15 -11.64
C GLY A 528 -9.15 31.68 -11.43
N GLN A 529 -9.95 30.75 -11.98
CA GLN A 529 -9.73 29.29 -11.93
C GLN A 529 -8.67 28.80 -12.95
N GLY A 530 -7.70 29.64 -13.32
CA GLY A 530 -6.72 29.30 -14.37
C GLY A 530 -7.20 29.55 -15.80
N GLU A 531 -8.33 30.23 -15.96
CA GLU A 531 -8.94 30.58 -17.25
C GLU A 531 -8.57 32.02 -17.66
N LEU A 532 -8.58 32.27 -18.96
CA LEU A 532 -8.55 33.58 -19.58
C LEU A 532 -10.00 34.03 -19.79
N ASP A 533 -10.39 35.16 -19.19
CA ASP A 533 -11.74 35.69 -19.41
C ASP A 533 -11.97 36.06 -20.90
N ARG A 534 -13.23 36.14 -21.30
CA ARG A 534 -13.61 36.40 -22.69
C ARG A 534 -13.06 37.72 -23.24
N ALA A 535 -12.97 38.76 -22.41
CA ALA A 535 -12.49 40.07 -22.84
C ALA A 535 -10.98 40.03 -23.12
N ALA A 536 -10.21 39.42 -22.21
CA ALA A 536 -8.79 39.21 -22.36
C ALA A 536 -8.47 38.26 -23.53
N PHE A 537 -9.29 37.24 -23.78
CA PHE A 537 -9.15 36.38 -24.97
C PHE A 537 -9.35 37.17 -26.27
N GLU A 538 -10.40 37.98 -26.37
CA GLU A 538 -10.65 38.77 -27.58
C GLU A 538 -9.58 39.86 -27.82
N GLU A 539 -9.00 40.41 -26.75
CA GLU A 539 -7.87 41.34 -26.84
C GLU A 539 -6.62 40.69 -27.43
N LEU A 540 -6.26 39.49 -26.95
CA LEU A 540 -5.07 38.76 -27.41
C LEU A 540 -5.29 38.08 -28.77
N PHE A 541 -6.51 37.62 -29.04
CA PHE A 541 -6.90 36.87 -30.23
C PHE A 541 -8.18 37.47 -30.86
N PRO A 542 -8.06 38.53 -31.67
CA PRO A 542 -9.24 39.19 -32.21
C PRO A 542 -10.02 38.30 -33.20
N TRP A 543 -11.36 38.31 -33.08
CA TRP A 543 -12.24 37.58 -33.99
C TRP A 543 -12.15 38.09 -35.43
N ARG A 544 -12.11 39.41 -35.61
CA ARG A 544 -12.14 40.07 -36.93
C ARG A 544 -10.93 39.76 -37.80
N THR A 545 -9.79 39.42 -37.20
CA THR A 545 -8.53 39.12 -37.91
C THR A 545 -8.33 37.61 -38.12
N GLY A 546 -9.29 36.78 -37.70
CA GLY A 546 -9.21 35.32 -37.83
C GLY A 546 -8.32 34.63 -36.78
N TRP A 547 -7.79 35.37 -35.80
CA TRP A 547 -6.91 34.81 -34.76
C TRP A 547 -7.68 33.89 -33.81
N ALA A 548 -8.80 34.34 -33.26
CA ALA A 548 -9.64 33.51 -32.38
C ALA A 548 -10.10 32.21 -33.06
N PRO A 549 -10.70 32.23 -34.27
CA PRO A 549 -11.03 31.01 -35.00
C PRO A 549 -9.83 30.10 -35.22
N ALA A 550 -8.65 30.64 -35.55
CA ALA A 550 -7.44 29.83 -35.77
C ALA A 550 -7.00 29.11 -34.49
N VAL A 551 -6.91 29.81 -33.36
CA VAL A 551 -6.51 29.26 -32.06
C VAL A 551 -7.48 28.18 -31.57
N LEU A 552 -8.79 28.43 -31.69
CA LEU A 552 -9.83 27.48 -31.27
C LEU A 552 -9.88 26.24 -32.18
N THR A 553 -9.66 26.41 -33.48
CA THR A 553 -9.69 25.29 -34.43
C THR A 553 -8.43 24.42 -34.31
N GLU A 554 -7.27 25.01 -34.00
CA GLU A 554 -6.05 24.25 -33.65
C GLU A 554 -6.06 23.73 -32.21
N ARG A 555 -7.08 24.08 -31.41
CA ARG A 555 -7.26 23.63 -30.01
C ARG A 555 -6.08 23.91 -29.10
N LEU A 556 -5.38 25.01 -29.31
CA LEU A 556 -4.42 25.45 -28.31
C LEU A 556 -5.16 25.97 -27.06
N LEU A 557 -6.23 26.73 -27.29
CA LEU A 557 -7.20 27.13 -26.26
C LEU A 557 -8.58 26.53 -26.59
N VAL A 558 -9.33 26.21 -25.55
CA VAL A 558 -10.71 25.70 -25.61
C VAL A 558 -11.61 26.50 -24.68
N PRO A 559 -12.92 26.61 -24.98
CA PRO A 559 -13.88 27.21 -24.05
C PRO A 559 -13.91 26.46 -22.71
N ALA A 560 -13.88 27.22 -21.61
CA ALA A 560 -14.09 26.73 -20.25
C ALA A 560 -14.89 27.79 -19.47
N GLY A 561 -16.09 27.42 -19.00
CA GLY A 561 -17.00 28.34 -18.35
C GLY A 561 -17.33 29.56 -19.21
N ALA A 562 -17.13 30.74 -18.62
CA ALA A 562 -17.32 32.02 -19.28
C ALA A 562 -16.09 32.50 -20.07
N GLY A 563 -15.00 31.74 -20.06
CA GLY A 563 -13.71 32.09 -20.65
C GLY A 563 -13.08 30.97 -21.49
N TYR A 564 -11.75 30.95 -21.50
CA TYR A 564 -10.94 30.04 -22.30
C TYR A 564 -9.75 29.52 -21.51
N ARG A 565 -9.33 28.28 -21.74
CA ARG A 565 -8.15 27.69 -21.12
C ARG A 565 -7.31 26.93 -22.12
N PHE A 566 -6.08 26.57 -21.75
CA PHE A 566 -5.28 25.63 -22.51
C PHE A 566 -5.98 24.27 -22.59
N ALA A 567 -6.03 23.69 -23.79
CA ALA A 567 -6.72 22.42 -24.01
C ALA A 567 -6.14 21.29 -23.17
N HIS A 568 -4.82 21.23 -23.11
CA HIS A 568 -4.08 20.32 -22.24
C HIS A 568 -3.69 21.04 -20.95
N GLU A 569 -4.35 20.63 -19.86
CA GLU A 569 -4.11 21.10 -18.50
C GLU A 569 -2.62 21.16 -18.12
N GLU A 570 -1.87 20.08 -18.37
CA GLU A 570 -0.46 19.99 -17.97
C GLU A 570 0.43 20.94 -18.78
N VAL A 571 0.15 21.12 -20.08
CA VAL A 571 0.83 22.10 -20.94
C VAL A 571 0.54 23.51 -20.45
N GLY A 572 -0.72 23.77 -20.06
CA GLY A 572 -1.14 25.02 -19.42
C GLY A 572 -0.37 25.28 -18.13
N ASP A 573 -0.30 24.31 -17.22
CA ASP A 573 0.43 24.43 -15.95
C ASP A 573 1.94 24.67 -16.19
N TRP A 574 2.52 23.99 -17.19
CA TRP A 574 3.92 24.18 -17.59
C TRP A 574 4.20 25.59 -18.14
N ILE A 575 3.42 26.08 -19.12
CA ILE A 575 3.69 27.41 -19.71
C ILE A 575 3.42 28.53 -18.70
N GLN A 576 2.37 28.40 -17.89
CA GLN A 576 2.03 29.36 -16.84
C GLN A 576 3.16 29.46 -15.80
N SER A 577 3.79 28.34 -15.45
CA SER A 577 4.92 28.34 -14.50
C SER A 577 6.09 29.22 -14.92
N THR A 578 6.29 29.42 -16.24
CA THR A 578 7.37 30.27 -16.75
C THR A 578 7.15 31.76 -16.48
N HIS A 579 5.92 32.14 -16.15
CA HIS A 579 5.49 33.51 -15.87
C HIS A 579 5.11 33.74 -14.40
N LEU A 580 5.07 32.69 -13.58
CA LEU A 580 4.70 32.77 -12.17
C LEU A 580 5.82 33.44 -11.35
N ASP A 581 5.48 34.49 -10.60
CA ASP A 581 6.31 34.97 -9.51
C ASP A 581 6.22 33.99 -8.34
N LEU A 582 7.18 33.07 -8.27
CA LEU A 582 7.21 31.99 -7.30
C LEU A 582 7.29 32.52 -5.85
N ASP A 583 8.05 33.58 -5.60
CA ASP A 583 8.21 34.10 -4.24
C ASP A 583 6.92 34.79 -3.77
N ALA A 584 6.26 35.54 -4.65
CA ALA A 584 4.93 36.10 -4.36
C ALA A 584 3.88 35.00 -4.14
N ALA A 585 3.91 33.93 -4.95
CA ALA A 585 3.00 32.80 -4.82
C ALA A 585 3.21 32.05 -3.49
N LEU A 586 4.45 31.68 -3.15
CA LEU A 586 4.77 31.01 -1.88
C LEU A 586 4.42 31.89 -0.68
N ARG A 587 4.64 33.22 -0.77
CA ARG A 587 4.19 34.16 0.26
C ARG A 587 2.68 34.13 0.42
N ALA A 588 1.92 34.20 -0.67
CA ALA A 588 0.46 34.21 -0.62
C ALA A 588 -0.15 32.90 -0.09
N LEU A 589 0.41 31.77 -0.51
CA LEU A 589 -0.11 30.43 -0.20
C LEU A 589 0.33 29.93 1.17
N VAL A 590 1.57 30.24 1.58
CA VAL A 590 2.21 29.65 2.76
C VAL A 590 2.76 30.71 3.72
N HIS A 591 3.66 31.59 3.27
CA HIS A 591 4.47 32.38 4.22
C HIS A 591 3.75 33.54 4.91
N ARG A 592 2.72 34.14 4.28
CA ARG A 592 1.95 35.25 4.90
C ARG A 592 1.26 34.87 6.21
N TRP A 593 1.08 33.57 6.45
CA TRP A 593 0.32 33.04 7.58
C TRP A 593 1.19 32.72 8.81
N HIS A 594 2.51 32.86 8.70
CA HIS A 594 3.44 32.68 9.83
C HIS A 594 4.53 33.74 9.93
N ALA A 595 4.59 34.70 9.00
CA ALA A 595 5.41 35.89 9.19
C ALA A 595 4.78 36.75 10.30
N GLU A 596 5.52 37.02 11.37
CA GLU A 596 5.13 38.06 12.32
C GLU A 596 5.02 39.40 11.58
N PRO A 597 4.07 40.29 11.94
CA PRO A 597 4.05 41.63 11.38
C PRO A 597 5.40 42.28 11.72
N ALA A 598 6.20 42.55 10.70
CA ALA A 598 7.41 43.34 10.86
C ALA A 598 6.99 44.67 11.51
N GLU A 599 7.55 44.95 12.69
CA GLU A 599 7.53 46.28 13.28
C GLU A 599 8.09 47.24 12.23
N ASP A 600 7.20 48.01 11.61
CA ASP A 600 7.54 49.09 10.71
C ASP A 600 8.30 50.13 11.53
N ASP A 601 9.58 50.27 11.20
CA ASP A 601 10.55 51.11 11.89
C ASP A 601 10.12 52.58 11.76
N GLY A 602 9.56 53.12 12.84
CA GLY A 602 9.71 54.52 13.21
C GLY A 602 9.26 55.60 12.22
N ARG A 603 7.94 55.73 11.97
CA ARG A 603 7.34 57.07 11.79
C ARG A 603 5.84 57.07 12.06
N VAL A 604 5.49 57.18 13.34
CA VAL A 604 4.14 57.52 13.79
C VAL A 604 4.04 59.06 13.89
N PRO A 605 3.25 59.77 13.07
CA PRO A 605 2.74 61.07 13.46
C PRO A 605 1.62 60.84 14.48
N TYR A 606 1.85 61.25 15.73
CA TYR A 606 0.85 61.22 16.81
C TYR A 606 -0.53 61.75 16.34
N PRO A 607 -1.64 61.04 16.60
CA PRO A 607 -2.97 61.61 16.40
C PRO A 607 -3.29 62.56 17.56
N ARG A 608 -3.47 63.85 17.25
CA ARG A 608 -4.13 64.79 18.15
C ARG A 608 -5.60 64.39 18.29
N ARG A 609 -6.00 64.15 19.53
CA ARG A 609 -7.38 63.89 19.99
C ARG A 609 -8.35 64.98 19.50
N GLY A 610 -9.42 64.59 18.81
CA GLY A 610 -10.65 65.39 18.67
C GLY A 610 -11.15 65.58 17.24
N GLY A 611 -11.87 64.58 16.69
CA GLY A 611 -12.67 64.68 15.46
C GLY A 611 -13.56 63.42 15.33
N PRO A 612 -14.79 63.52 14.80
CA PRO A 612 -15.74 62.40 14.78
C PRO A 612 -15.26 61.29 13.84
N ALA A 613 -15.64 60.05 14.17
CA ALA A 613 -15.24 58.82 13.52
C ALA A 613 -15.28 58.89 11.99
N GLU A 614 -14.10 58.80 11.37
CA GLU A 614 -13.97 58.31 9.99
C GLU A 614 -13.92 56.78 10.04
N ASP A 615 -14.69 56.17 9.15
CA ASP A 615 -14.83 54.73 8.98
C ASP A 615 -13.48 54.01 8.88
N PRO A 616 -13.38 52.75 9.35
CA PRO A 616 -12.23 51.92 9.04
C PRO A 616 -12.07 51.85 7.51
N PRO A 617 -10.84 51.93 6.96
CA PRO A 617 -10.63 51.86 5.52
C PRO A 617 -11.33 50.59 5.00
N PRO A 618 -12.01 50.65 3.84
CA PRO A 618 -12.74 49.52 3.33
C PRO A 618 -11.77 48.35 3.22
N ALA A 619 -12.08 47.26 3.90
CA ALA A 619 -11.42 45.99 3.66
C ALA A 619 -11.49 45.76 2.15
N GLY A 620 -10.34 45.87 1.47
CA GLY A 620 -10.25 45.54 0.06
C GLY A 620 -10.91 44.17 -0.17
N PRO A 621 -11.54 43.93 -1.34
CA PRO A 621 -12.29 42.71 -1.60
C PRO A 621 -11.44 41.52 -1.17
N ARG A 622 -11.93 40.76 -0.17
CA ARG A 622 -11.25 39.55 0.30
C ARG A 622 -11.02 38.66 -0.91
N SER A 623 -9.77 38.55 -1.35
CA SER A 623 -9.42 37.67 -2.46
C SER A 623 -9.79 36.26 -2.05
N LEU A 624 -10.62 35.60 -2.87
CA LEU A 624 -10.99 34.21 -2.66
C LEU A 624 -9.71 33.36 -2.58
N PRO A 625 -9.66 32.33 -1.71
CA PRO A 625 -8.47 31.49 -1.58
C PRO A 625 -8.14 30.81 -2.90
N VAL A 626 -6.84 30.68 -3.20
CA VAL A 626 -6.37 29.99 -4.41
C VAL A 626 -6.81 28.52 -4.35
N PRO A 627 -7.55 28.01 -5.34
CA PRO A 627 -8.01 26.63 -5.37
C PRO A 627 -6.86 25.61 -5.36
N ARG A 628 -6.99 24.55 -4.55
CA ARG A 628 -5.98 23.50 -4.37
C ARG A 628 -5.55 22.81 -5.68
N HIS A 629 -6.46 22.66 -6.65
CA HIS A 629 -6.14 22.05 -7.95
C HIS A 629 -5.17 22.89 -8.81
N ARG A 630 -4.96 24.17 -8.47
CA ARG A 630 -3.99 25.07 -9.12
C ARG A 630 -2.56 24.90 -8.58
N ILE A 631 -2.26 23.73 -8.01
CA ILE A 631 -0.92 23.39 -7.52
C ILE A 631 0.10 23.17 -8.66
N GLY A 632 -0.37 22.76 -9.83
CA GLY A 632 0.45 22.43 -11.01
C GLY A 632 1.45 23.52 -11.41
N PRO A 633 1.03 24.78 -11.67
CA PRO A 633 1.95 25.85 -12.06
C PRO A 633 3.02 26.14 -10.99
N VAL A 634 2.69 25.99 -9.71
CA VAL A 634 3.63 26.23 -8.59
C VAL A 634 4.67 25.10 -8.52
N ILE A 635 4.25 23.84 -8.67
CA ILE A 635 5.18 22.70 -8.75
C ILE A 635 6.11 22.85 -9.95
N GLN A 636 5.57 23.19 -11.12
CA GLN A 636 6.38 23.39 -12.33
C GLN A 636 7.35 24.55 -12.17
N ALA A 637 6.97 25.63 -11.48
CA ALA A 637 7.86 26.76 -11.19
C ALA A 637 8.99 26.36 -10.23
N LEU A 638 8.73 25.52 -9.23
CA LEU A 638 9.76 24.96 -8.35
C LEU A 638 10.74 24.05 -9.12
N LEU A 639 10.25 23.23 -10.05
CA LEU A 639 11.12 22.39 -10.90
C LEU A 639 11.94 23.26 -11.87
N LEU A 640 11.35 24.32 -12.42
CA LEU A 640 12.01 25.29 -13.28
C LEU A 640 13.10 26.08 -12.53
N LEU A 641 12.87 26.41 -11.25
CA LEU A 641 13.85 27.06 -10.38
C LEU A 641 15.14 26.25 -10.30
N ALA A 642 15.05 24.93 -10.07
CA ALA A 642 16.22 24.05 -10.00
C ALA A 642 17.02 24.05 -11.32
N ARG A 643 16.33 24.12 -12.46
CA ARG A 643 16.99 24.15 -13.77
C ARG A 643 17.65 25.48 -14.09
N ARG A 644 16.99 26.61 -13.79
CA ARG A 644 17.50 27.95 -14.14
C ARG A 644 18.52 28.48 -13.14
N HIS A 645 18.33 28.21 -11.85
CA HIS A 645 19.12 28.79 -10.75
C HIS A 645 19.88 27.74 -9.93
N GLY A 646 19.81 26.46 -10.32
CA GLY A 646 20.53 25.36 -9.69
C GLY A 646 19.79 24.70 -8.52
N THR A 647 20.26 23.50 -8.15
CA THR A 647 19.64 22.65 -7.12
C THR A 647 19.66 23.27 -5.72
N ALA A 648 20.66 24.12 -5.42
CA ALA A 648 20.76 24.82 -4.14
C ALA A 648 19.60 25.81 -3.91
N ALA A 649 19.18 26.54 -4.95
CA ALA A 649 18.07 27.48 -4.86
C ALA A 649 16.76 26.76 -4.54
N LEU A 650 16.50 25.63 -5.19
CA LEU A 650 15.32 24.80 -4.86
C LEU A 650 15.44 24.20 -3.46
N ALA A 651 16.61 23.67 -3.08
CA ALA A 651 16.81 23.08 -1.76
C ALA A 651 16.51 24.07 -0.62
N HIS A 652 16.90 25.35 -0.79
CA HIS A 652 16.58 26.41 0.16
C HIS A 652 15.07 26.63 0.29
N ARG A 653 14.35 26.78 -0.83
CA ARG A 653 12.88 26.94 -0.82
C ARG A 653 12.15 25.74 -0.22
N LEU A 654 12.62 24.52 -0.47
CA LEU A 654 12.04 23.31 0.14
C LEU A 654 12.29 23.27 1.66
N ALA A 655 13.45 23.75 2.13
CA ALA A 655 13.71 23.88 3.56
C ALA A 655 12.81 24.95 4.20
N ASP A 656 12.60 26.09 3.52
CA ASP A 656 11.69 27.15 3.98
C ASP A 656 10.24 26.64 4.11
N LEU A 657 9.80 25.73 3.22
CA LEU A 657 8.50 25.07 3.33
C LEU A 657 8.41 24.13 4.56
N ILE A 658 9.49 23.43 4.89
CA ILE A 658 9.54 22.59 6.11
C ILE A 658 9.46 23.47 7.35
N GLU A 659 10.18 24.59 7.39
CA GLU A 659 10.14 25.55 8.49
C GLU A 659 8.76 26.21 8.63
N ALA A 660 8.10 26.52 7.50
CA ALA A 660 6.73 27.02 7.50
C ALA A 660 5.75 26.01 8.13
N LEU A 661 5.91 24.71 7.83
CA LEU A 661 5.06 23.66 8.42
C LEU A 661 5.17 23.60 9.94
N ASP A 662 6.35 23.86 10.51
CA ASP A 662 6.54 23.90 11.96
C ASP A 662 5.86 25.11 12.63
N ARG A 663 5.79 26.25 11.93
CA ARG A 663 5.25 27.51 12.48
C ARG A 663 3.75 27.68 12.31
N LEU A 664 3.15 27.05 11.30
CA LEU A 664 1.72 27.17 11.04
C LEU A 664 0.91 26.52 12.17
N PRO A 665 -0.16 27.15 12.70
CA PRO A 665 -0.94 26.60 13.81
C PRO A 665 -1.71 25.33 13.43
N GLU A 666 -1.93 24.44 14.39
CA GLU A 666 -2.85 23.30 14.25
C GLU A 666 -4.27 23.85 14.11
N GLY A 667 -5.02 23.45 13.10
CA GLY A 667 -6.41 23.88 12.96
C GLY A 667 -7.20 23.49 14.21
N VAL A 668 -7.95 24.42 14.79
CA VAL A 668 -8.79 24.18 15.97
C VAL A 668 -9.90 23.20 15.58
N ALA A 669 -9.84 21.98 16.12
CA ALA A 669 -10.87 20.97 15.93
C ALA A 669 -12.11 21.30 16.77
N GLY A 670 -13.28 21.37 16.12
CA GLY A 670 -14.54 21.12 16.81
C GLY A 670 -14.57 19.66 17.24
N ALA A 671 -14.87 19.39 18.51
CA ALA A 671 -14.89 18.06 19.09
C ALA A 671 -15.91 17.15 18.38
N ALA A 672 -15.42 16.15 17.65
CA ALA A 672 -16.15 14.93 17.34
C ALA A 672 -15.13 13.79 17.13
N ASP A 673 -15.25 12.76 17.96
CA ASP A 673 -14.57 11.46 17.84
C ASP A 673 -14.77 10.88 16.43
N ASP A 674 -13.67 10.71 15.70
CA ASP A 674 -13.37 9.49 14.95
C ASP A 674 -11.93 9.58 14.43
N ASP A 675 -11.28 8.42 14.24
CA ASP A 675 -9.88 8.21 13.83
C ASP A 675 -9.58 8.62 12.37
N ARG A 676 -10.22 9.70 11.90
CA ARG A 676 -10.03 10.30 10.58
C ARG A 676 -9.15 11.53 10.71
N ALA A 677 -8.02 11.54 9.99
CA ALA A 677 -7.18 12.73 9.86
C ALA A 677 -8.03 13.92 9.40
N LEU A 678 -8.28 14.87 10.32
CA LEU A 678 -8.98 16.13 10.03
C LEU A 678 -8.31 16.84 8.83
N PRO A 679 -9.07 17.55 7.97
CA PRO A 679 -8.48 18.27 6.85
C PRO A 679 -7.44 19.27 7.34
N LEU A 680 -6.24 19.24 6.76
CA LEU A 680 -5.21 20.24 7.02
C LEU A 680 -5.76 21.64 6.71
N SER A 681 -5.37 22.64 7.51
CA SER A 681 -5.56 24.04 7.14
C SER A 681 -4.91 24.30 5.78
N ASP A 682 -5.53 25.16 4.95
CA ASP A 682 -5.07 25.40 3.57
C ASP A 682 -3.56 25.68 3.46
N PRO A 683 -2.93 26.53 4.29
CA PRO A 683 -1.49 26.77 4.19
C PRO A 683 -0.63 25.55 4.49
N ARG A 684 -1.04 24.70 5.46
CA ARG A 684 -0.34 23.45 5.78
C ARG A 684 -0.48 22.43 4.65
N TRP A 685 -1.66 22.36 4.05
CA TRP A 685 -1.89 21.53 2.86
C TRP A 685 -0.96 21.94 1.71
N TRP A 686 -0.89 23.24 1.40
CA TRP A 686 -0.02 23.76 0.34
C TRP A 686 1.45 23.44 0.60
N ALA A 687 1.97 23.72 1.80
CA ALA A 687 3.37 23.47 2.12
C ALA A 687 3.74 21.97 2.05
N ALA A 688 2.89 21.09 2.62
CA ALA A 688 3.14 19.65 2.59
C ALA A 688 3.03 19.06 1.18
N ARG A 689 2.02 19.46 0.39
CA ARG A 689 1.82 18.97 -0.97
C ARG A 689 2.88 19.48 -1.93
N LEU A 690 3.24 20.77 -1.89
CA LEU A 690 4.33 21.31 -2.70
C LEU A 690 5.65 20.58 -2.41
N LEU A 691 5.97 20.39 -1.13
CA LEU A 691 7.17 19.65 -0.72
C LEU A 691 7.18 18.20 -1.24
N ALA A 692 6.08 17.47 -1.03
CA ALA A 692 5.96 16.08 -1.45
C ALA A 692 6.05 15.94 -2.97
N GLU A 693 5.24 16.70 -3.69
CA GLU A 693 5.10 16.58 -5.13
C GLU A 693 6.34 17.05 -5.89
N THR A 694 7.00 18.12 -5.44
CA THR A 694 8.27 18.55 -6.04
C THR A 694 9.36 17.49 -5.84
N LEU A 695 9.52 16.94 -4.62
CA LEU A 695 10.55 15.92 -4.33
C LEU A 695 10.30 14.59 -5.06
N LEU A 696 9.06 14.26 -5.39
CA LEU A 696 8.71 13.07 -6.18
C LEU A 696 8.99 13.24 -7.68
N ARG A 697 8.97 14.48 -8.17
CA ARG A 697 9.09 14.81 -9.60
C ARG A 697 10.51 15.18 -10.05
N VAL A 698 11.42 15.52 -9.13
CA VAL A 698 12.83 15.78 -9.51
C VAL A 698 13.48 14.56 -10.19
N PRO A 699 14.32 14.76 -11.22
CA PRO A 699 14.98 13.67 -11.94
C PRO A 699 16.04 12.95 -11.09
N ASP A 700 16.75 13.69 -10.23
CA ASP A 700 17.71 13.16 -9.26
C ASP A 700 17.46 13.83 -7.91
N ALA A 701 17.15 13.02 -6.88
CA ALA A 701 16.89 13.52 -5.54
C ALA A 701 18.15 13.64 -4.66
N ARG A 702 19.32 13.17 -5.11
CA ARG A 702 20.58 13.22 -4.33
C ARG A 702 20.97 14.63 -3.87
N PRO A 703 20.86 15.69 -4.69
CA PRO A 703 21.19 17.05 -4.24
C PRO A 703 20.32 17.55 -3.07
N TYR A 704 19.16 16.93 -2.86
CA TYR A 704 18.19 17.31 -1.84
C TYR A 704 18.26 16.41 -0.59
N LEU A 705 19.30 15.58 -0.45
CA LEU A 705 19.47 14.70 0.73
C LEU A 705 19.49 15.47 2.05
N GLY A 706 20.03 16.70 2.08
CA GLY A 706 19.96 17.57 3.26
C GLY A 706 18.52 17.89 3.67
N VAL A 707 17.69 18.28 2.70
CA VAL A 707 16.25 18.56 2.89
C VAL A 707 15.49 17.30 3.30
N LEU A 708 15.76 16.17 2.66
CA LEU A 708 15.16 14.88 2.99
C LEU A 708 15.55 14.42 4.42
N ARG A 709 16.80 14.59 4.84
CA ARG A 709 17.22 14.29 6.22
C ARG A 709 16.55 15.21 7.23
N LEU A 710 16.39 16.50 6.91
CA LEU A 710 15.65 17.46 7.74
C LEU A 710 14.19 17.03 7.90
N LEU A 711 13.51 16.71 6.79
CA LEU A 711 12.13 16.23 6.78
C LEU A 711 11.97 14.93 7.58
N ALA A 712 12.89 13.96 7.42
CA ALA A 712 12.88 12.73 8.20
C ALA A 712 13.01 13.01 9.71
N GLY A 713 13.87 13.95 10.10
CA GLY A 713 13.99 14.38 11.49
C GLY A 713 12.69 14.98 12.06
N ARG A 714 11.95 15.76 11.27
CA ARG A 714 10.65 16.32 11.66
C ARG A 714 9.56 15.26 11.79
N VAL A 715 9.52 14.28 10.89
CA VAL A 715 8.62 13.12 10.96
C VAL A 715 8.84 12.34 12.26
N VAL A 716 10.10 12.04 12.61
CA VAL A 716 10.44 11.32 13.84
C VAL A 716 10.07 12.13 15.09
N ARG A 717 10.34 13.44 15.09
CA ARG A 717 9.97 14.32 16.20
C ARG A 717 8.45 14.35 16.40
N SER A 718 7.69 14.54 15.32
CA SER A 718 6.23 14.55 15.36
C SER A 718 5.65 13.21 15.86
N SER A 719 6.25 12.08 15.49
CA SER A 719 5.86 10.76 16.03
C SER A 719 6.16 10.63 17.52
N ALA A 720 7.31 11.13 17.98
CA ALA A 720 7.68 11.11 19.40
C ALA A 720 6.72 11.97 20.26
N GLU A 721 6.36 13.17 19.78
CA GLU A 721 5.35 14.04 20.42
C GLU A 721 3.97 13.38 20.47
N ALA A 722 3.66 12.53 19.49
CA ALA A 722 2.42 11.76 19.40
C ALA A 722 2.39 10.49 20.28
N GLY A 723 3.44 10.22 21.08
CA GLY A 723 3.55 9.02 21.91
C GLY A 723 4.01 7.76 21.16
N GLY A 724 4.61 7.92 19.98
CA GLY A 724 5.17 6.80 19.21
C GLY A 724 4.15 6.07 18.34
N GLY A 725 2.96 6.63 18.09
CA GLY A 725 1.92 6.07 17.22
C GLY A 725 2.05 6.41 15.74
N GLY A 726 3.18 6.98 15.29
CA GLY A 726 3.36 7.53 13.95
C GLY A 726 3.24 9.06 13.90
N ALA A 727 3.74 9.66 12.82
CA ALA A 727 3.70 11.12 12.66
C ALA A 727 2.28 11.64 12.54
N ARG A 728 1.99 12.78 13.19
CA ARG A 728 0.68 13.46 13.21
C ARG A 728 0.68 14.74 12.36
N GLY A 729 -0.50 15.30 12.15
CA GLY A 729 -0.69 16.58 11.46
C GLY A 729 -0.14 16.58 10.04
N ALA A 730 0.54 17.65 9.65
CA ALA A 730 1.08 17.80 8.29
C ALA A 730 2.17 16.76 7.95
N TYR A 731 2.94 16.29 8.94
CA TYR A 731 4.01 15.31 8.70
C TYR A 731 3.49 13.89 8.49
N ALA A 732 2.23 13.60 8.86
CA ALA A 732 1.56 12.36 8.51
C ALA A 732 1.54 12.13 7.00
N ALA A 733 1.61 13.20 6.17
CA ALA A 733 1.74 13.13 4.71
C ALA A 733 2.93 12.26 4.26
N PHE A 734 4.05 12.28 4.98
CA PHE A 734 5.33 11.69 4.56
C PHE A 734 5.58 10.28 5.12
N GLY A 735 4.61 9.38 4.91
CA GLY A 735 4.72 7.96 5.31
C GLY A 735 5.59 7.11 4.36
N PRO A 736 5.68 5.78 4.57
CA PRO A 736 6.58 4.89 3.81
C PRO A 736 6.38 4.89 2.29
N TRP A 737 5.18 5.23 1.81
CA TRP A 737 4.91 5.41 0.38
C TRP A 737 5.72 6.56 -0.24
N PHE A 738 5.86 7.69 0.47
CA PHE A 738 6.56 8.87 0.00
C PHE A 738 8.04 8.53 -0.14
N TRP A 739 8.68 8.00 0.90
CA TRP A 739 10.12 7.70 0.90
C TRP A 739 10.57 6.62 -0.10
N ARG A 740 9.63 5.84 -0.66
CA ARG A 740 9.90 4.92 -1.78
C ARG A 740 9.93 5.62 -3.14
N GLY A 741 9.31 6.78 -3.26
CA GLY A 741 9.12 7.52 -4.51
C GLY A 741 10.36 8.26 -5.01
N PRO A 742 11.07 9.08 -4.20
CA PRO A 742 12.21 9.86 -4.65
C PRO A 742 13.26 9.00 -5.35
N ARG A 743 13.77 9.51 -6.47
CA ARG A 743 14.82 8.86 -7.29
C ARG A 743 16.17 8.99 -6.59
N LEU A 744 16.50 7.98 -5.78
CA LEU A 744 17.73 7.89 -4.99
C LEU A 744 18.43 6.55 -5.20
N PRO A 745 19.77 6.50 -5.12
CA PRO A 745 20.50 5.26 -4.93
C PRO A 745 20.01 4.51 -3.68
N GLU A 746 20.09 3.18 -3.70
CA GLU A 746 19.64 2.36 -2.57
C GLU A 746 20.39 2.67 -1.28
N ALA A 747 21.69 3.02 -1.33
CA ALA A 747 22.46 3.41 -0.14
C ALA A 747 21.88 4.64 0.58
N ASP A 748 21.60 5.71 -0.17
CA ASP A 748 21.02 6.94 0.38
C ASP A 748 19.59 6.73 0.88
N ARG A 749 18.81 5.93 0.16
CA ARG A 749 17.45 5.56 0.57
C ARG A 749 17.46 4.76 1.87
N MET A 750 18.39 3.82 2.02
CA MET A 750 18.54 3.04 3.26
C MET A 750 19.03 3.92 4.43
N ASP A 751 19.89 4.92 4.21
CA ASP A 751 20.21 5.91 5.25
C ASP A 751 18.97 6.69 5.71
N LEU A 752 18.07 7.08 4.79
CA LEU A 752 16.82 7.75 5.13
C LEU A 752 15.87 6.83 5.90
N PHE A 753 15.69 5.57 5.47
CA PHE A 753 14.87 4.61 6.24
C PHE A 753 15.44 4.36 7.63
N ARG A 754 16.76 4.21 7.78
CA ARG A 754 17.43 4.10 9.09
C ARG A 754 17.05 5.26 10.01
N ARG A 755 16.94 6.47 9.46
CA ARG A 755 16.55 7.67 10.21
C ARG A 755 15.08 7.67 10.60
N LEU A 756 14.21 7.11 9.77
CA LEU A 756 12.74 7.12 9.91
C LEU A 756 12.17 5.98 10.75
N VAL A 757 12.83 4.82 10.83
CA VAL A 757 12.33 3.66 11.59
C VAL A 757 11.97 3.98 13.06
N PRO A 758 12.63 4.91 13.78
CA PRO A 758 12.17 5.35 15.10
C PRO A 758 10.77 5.99 15.13
N ALA A 759 10.24 6.43 13.99
CA ALA A 759 8.88 6.94 13.87
C ALA A 759 7.82 5.84 13.71
N ASP A 760 8.22 4.56 13.53
CA ASP A 760 7.30 3.43 13.43
C ASP A 760 6.57 3.20 14.74
N GLY A 761 5.26 2.95 14.64
CA GLY A 761 4.44 2.51 15.77
C GLY A 761 4.62 1.03 16.11
N PRO A 762 4.07 0.58 17.25
CA PRO A 762 4.16 -0.81 17.68
C PRO A 762 3.56 -1.77 16.63
N PRO A 763 4.07 -3.02 16.54
CA PRO A 763 3.51 -4.03 15.66
C PRO A 763 2.06 -4.35 16.06
N GLY A 764 1.06 -4.12 15.18
CA GLY A 764 -0.30 -4.62 15.45
C GLY A 764 -1.49 -4.08 14.66
N GLU A 765 -1.50 -2.85 14.15
CA GLU A 765 -2.79 -2.21 13.80
C GLU A 765 -2.94 -1.62 12.38
N GLY A 766 -2.07 -1.96 11.42
CA GLY A 766 -2.17 -1.40 10.05
C GLY A 766 -1.93 -2.42 8.94
N GLY A 767 -2.75 -2.38 7.89
CA GLY A 767 -2.52 -3.11 6.64
C GLY A 767 -1.12 -2.85 6.07
N GLY A 768 -0.58 -3.83 5.32
CA GLY A 768 0.86 -4.10 5.04
C GLY A 768 1.76 -3.03 4.41
N ASP A 769 1.48 -1.74 4.59
CA ASP A 769 2.29 -0.60 4.19
C ASP A 769 2.36 0.51 5.27
N ALA A 770 2.00 0.20 6.52
CA ALA A 770 1.88 1.17 7.60
C ALA A 770 3.24 1.64 8.16
N ARG A 771 4.28 0.79 8.18
CA ARG A 771 5.59 1.08 8.81
C ARG A 771 6.74 1.19 7.82
N PHE A 772 7.75 1.99 8.18
CA PHE A 772 9.01 2.15 7.47
C PHE A 772 9.81 0.84 7.43
N LEU A 773 9.83 0.06 8.52
CA LEU A 773 10.48 -1.24 8.54
C LEU A 773 9.85 -2.24 7.54
N ASP A 774 8.54 -2.19 7.32
CA ASP A 774 7.85 -3.03 6.33
C ASP A 774 8.22 -2.62 4.88
N ALA A 775 8.54 -1.34 4.66
CA ALA A 775 9.08 -0.88 3.38
C ALA A 775 10.51 -1.38 3.16
N VAL A 776 11.33 -1.43 4.21
CA VAL A 776 12.68 -2.00 4.19
C VAL A 776 12.64 -3.51 3.93
N ALA A 777 11.75 -4.25 4.60
CA ALA A 777 11.57 -5.68 4.41
C ALA A 777 11.18 -6.05 2.96
N ARG A 778 10.36 -5.24 2.29
CA ARG A 778 10.03 -5.41 0.87
C ARG A 778 11.19 -5.08 -0.06
N ARG A 779 11.99 -4.05 0.27
CA ARG A 779 13.21 -3.73 -0.49
C ARG A 779 14.24 -4.85 -0.38
N LEU A 780 14.43 -5.40 0.82
CA LEU A 780 15.27 -6.56 1.08
C LEU A 780 14.81 -7.77 0.25
N ALA A 781 13.51 -8.02 0.17
CA ALA A 781 12.94 -9.08 -0.67
C ALA A 781 13.23 -8.88 -2.18
N ALA A 782 13.17 -7.63 -2.65
CA ALA A 782 13.40 -7.32 -4.07
C ALA A 782 14.89 -7.29 -4.47
N HIS A 783 15.78 -6.83 -3.58
CA HIS A 783 17.21 -6.65 -3.86
C HIS A 783 18.09 -7.13 -2.70
N PRO A 784 18.05 -8.43 -2.34
CA PRO A 784 18.68 -8.93 -1.11
C PRO A 784 20.19 -8.63 -1.05
N ARG A 785 20.91 -8.89 -2.15
CA ARG A 785 22.37 -8.67 -2.25
C ARG A 785 22.81 -7.22 -2.04
N THR A 786 21.97 -6.26 -2.43
CA THR A 786 22.28 -4.84 -2.29
C THR A 786 21.91 -4.32 -0.90
N VAL A 787 20.80 -4.80 -0.33
CA VAL A 787 20.25 -4.26 0.93
C VAL A 787 20.88 -4.90 2.17
N MET A 788 21.29 -6.17 2.12
CA MET A 788 21.90 -6.86 3.28
C MET A 788 23.15 -6.13 3.82
N PRO A 789 24.15 -5.74 3.00
CA PRO A 789 25.30 -4.98 3.49
C PRO A 789 24.92 -3.62 4.07
N LEU A 790 23.92 -2.95 3.48
CA LEU A 790 23.43 -1.66 3.95
C LEU A 790 22.72 -1.76 5.31
N LEU A 791 22.03 -2.87 5.58
CA LEU A 791 21.43 -3.16 6.89
C LEU A 791 22.49 -3.48 7.94
N CYS A 792 23.59 -4.15 7.57
CA CYS A 792 24.69 -4.39 8.51
C CYS A 792 25.31 -3.07 9.00
N ALA A 793 25.32 -2.02 8.16
CA ALA A 793 25.75 -0.68 8.56
C ALA A 793 24.85 -0.01 9.62
N TRP A 794 23.66 -0.58 9.91
CA TRP A 794 22.76 -0.08 10.95
C TRP A 794 23.11 -0.62 12.34
N PHE A 795 24.01 -1.59 12.47
CA PHE A 795 24.31 -2.24 13.75
C PHE A 795 24.89 -1.32 14.83
N THR A 796 25.37 -0.13 14.44
CA THR A 796 25.86 0.91 15.35
C THR A 796 24.78 1.90 15.80
N ASP A 797 23.55 1.79 15.28
CA ASP A 797 22.47 2.73 15.52
C ASP A 797 21.58 2.31 16.70
N GLU A 798 21.92 2.78 17.89
CA GLU A 798 21.23 2.43 19.14
C GLU A 798 20.03 3.35 19.47
N ARG A 799 19.49 4.08 18.49
CA ARG A 799 18.26 4.87 18.70
C ARG A 799 17.08 3.93 19.00
N ALA A 800 16.35 4.22 20.08
CA ALA A 800 15.21 3.43 20.52
C ALA A 800 14.01 3.58 19.58
N LEU A 801 13.27 2.49 19.39
CA LEU A 801 12.01 2.41 18.66
C LEU A 801 10.83 2.50 19.62
N ALA A 802 9.64 2.84 19.09
CA ALA A 802 8.41 2.76 19.87
C ALA A 802 8.13 1.29 20.25
N ALA A 803 7.77 1.07 21.50
CA ALA A 803 7.43 -0.23 22.04
C ALA A 803 6.25 -0.10 23.01
N ALA A 804 5.57 -1.21 23.26
CA ALA A 804 4.51 -1.25 24.26
C ALA A 804 5.06 -0.83 25.64
N PRO A 805 4.24 -0.21 26.51
CA PRO A 805 4.68 0.26 27.83
C PRO A 805 5.34 -0.83 28.67
N ASP A 806 4.91 -2.08 28.48
CA ASP A 806 5.34 -3.26 29.26
C ASP A 806 6.59 -3.95 28.69
N THR A 807 7.21 -3.44 27.62
CA THR A 807 8.43 -4.05 27.07
C THR A 807 9.64 -3.68 27.94
N PRO A 808 10.32 -4.65 28.59
CA PRO A 808 11.38 -4.39 29.57
C PRO A 808 12.64 -3.75 28.98
N VAL A 809 12.91 -3.99 27.69
CA VAL A 809 14.02 -3.37 26.95
C VAL A 809 13.46 -2.86 25.62
N ARG A 810 13.56 -1.54 25.39
CA ARG A 810 13.10 -0.95 24.13
C ARG A 810 13.97 -1.43 22.97
N PRO A 811 13.40 -1.95 21.88
CA PRO A 811 14.16 -2.35 20.71
C PRO A 811 14.83 -1.12 20.08
N THR A 812 16.03 -1.30 19.54
CA THR A 812 16.78 -0.26 18.83
C THR A 812 16.75 -0.48 17.32
N VAL A 813 17.15 0.53 16.54
CA VAL A 813 17.31 0.40 15.08
C VAL A 813 18.26 -0.74 14.73
N ALA A 814 19.39 -0.86 15.45
CA ALA A 814 20.35 -1.95 15.30
C ALA A 814 19.71 -3.33 15.56
N ALA A 815 18.95 -3.47 16.66
CA ALA A 815 18.26 -4.72 16.99
C ALA A 815 17.19 -5.08 15.94
N ALA A 816 16.45 -4.09 15.41
CA ALA A 816 15.47 -4.31 14.35
C ALA A 816 16.12 -4.74 13.02
N ALA A 817 17.28 -4.17 12.66
CA ALA A 817 18.04 -4.60 11.49
C ALA A 817 18.54 -6.05 11.63
N GLN A 818 19.10 -6.39 12.80
CA GLN A 818 19.57 -7.74 13.11
C GLN A 818 18.41 -8.76 13.05
N ALA A 819 17.27 -8.45 13.67
CA ALA A 819 16.09 -9.30 13.65
C ALA A 819 15.52 -9.45 12.22
N LEU A 820 15.50 -8.39 11.42
CA LEU A 820 15.02 -8.45 10.04
C LEU A 820 15.93 -9.32 9.15
N LEU A 821 17.25 -9.19 9.29
CA LEU A 821 18.21 -10.04 8.57
C LEU A 821 18.07 -11.50 8.95
N HIS A 822 17.88 -11.79 10.24
CA HIS A 822 17.63 -13.16 10.73
C HIS A 822 16.32 -13.74 10.19
N ALA A 823 15.23 -12.96 10.24
CA ALA A 823 13.91 -13.39 9.82
C ALA A 823 13.80 -13.60 8.30
N ARG A 824 14.64 -12.92 7.50
CA ARG A 824 14.66 -12.99 6.02
C ARG A 824 15.95 -13.60 5.48
N ARG A 825 16.61 -14.44 6.28
CA ARG A 825 17.89 -15.10 5.94
C ARG A 825 17.80 -16.00 4.71
N ASP A 826 16.61 -16.55 4.45
CA ASP A 826 16.29 -17.47 3.36
C ASP A 826 16.44 -16.85 1.96
N LEU A 827 16.35 -15.52 1.85
CA LEU A 827 16.39 -14.82 0.56
C LEU A 827 17.72 -14.96 -0.19
N ALA A 828 18.85 -14.88 0.53
CA ALA A 828 20.20 -14.91 -0.04
C ALA A 828 21.24 -15.24 1.05
N ILE A 829 21.12 -16.40 1.68
CA ILE A 829 21.89 -16.76 2.87
C ILE A 829 23.42 -16.73 2.68
N ASP A 830 23.92 -17.12 1.50
CA ASP A 830 25.35 -17.11 1.21
C ASP A 830 25.90 -15.67 1.10
N ASP A 831 25.12 -14.76 0.50
CA ASP A 831 25.45 -13.33 0.41
C ASP A 831 25.32 -12.63 1.77
N LEU A 832 24.35 -13.07 2.60
CA LEU A 832 24.18 -12.59 3.97
C LEU A 832 25.41 -12.91 4.82
N ALA A 833 25.88 -14.16 4.77
CA ALA A 833 27.08 -14.57 5.51
C ALA A 833 28.31 -13.72 5.10
N ASP A 834 28.49 -13.47 3.80
CA ASP A 834 29.57 -12.62 3.29
C ASP A 834 29.46 -11.18 3.81
N ALA A 835 28.25 -10.61 3.84
CA ALA A 835 27.99 -9.26 4.32
C ALA A 835 28.26 -9.13 5.83
N LEU A 836 27.88 -10.14 6.63
CA LEU A 836 28.08 -10.14 8.08
C LEU A 836 29.57 -10.23 8.45
N VAL A 837 30.33 -11.11 7.80
CA VAL A 837 31.79 -11.19 8.00
C VAL A 837 32.48 -9.91 7.57
N ALA A 838 32.04 -9.29 6.47
CA ALA A 838 32.60 -8.01 6.02
C ALA A 838 32.28 -6.86 6.98
N ALA A 839 31.15 -6.90 7.70
CA ALA A 839 30.74 -5.86 8.63
C ALA A 839 31.60 -5.81 9.91
N GLY A 840 32.11 -6.96 10.37
CA GLY A 840 33.02 -7.04 11.52
C GLY A 840 32.46 -6.44 12.82
N HIS A 841 31.17 -6.66 13.09
CA HIS A 841 30.45 -6.08 14.23
C HIS A 841 29.96 -7.17 15.19
N PRO A 842 29.92 -6.96 16.53
CA PRO A 842 29.46 -7.97 17.49
C PRO A 842 28.07 -8.57 17.17
N ARG A 843 27.09 -7.74 16.80
CA ARG A 843 25.77 -8.19 16.31
C ARG A 843 25.82 -9.07 15.06
N ALA A 844 26.82 -8.87 14.19
CA ALA A 844 27.04 -9.71 13.03
C ALA A 844 27.60 -11.08 13.44
N GLU A 845 28.48 -11.11 14.44
CA GLU A 845 29.00 -12.35 15.04
C GLU A 845 27.89 -13.15 15.73
N GLU A 846 27.01 -12.48 16.49
CA GLU A 846 25.81 -13.10 17.07
C GLU A 846 24.92 -13.74 16.00
N LEU A 847 24.70 -13.03 14.88
CA LEU A 847 23.89 -13.55 13.79
C LEU A 847 24.58 -14.72 13.06
N LEU A 848 25.90 -14.64 12.82
CA LEU A 848 26.67 -15.74 12.23
C LEU A 848 26.70 -16.97 13.15
N ALA A 849 26.73 -16.76 14.48
CA ALA A 849 26.60 -17.84 15.45
C ALA A 849 25.21 -18.49 15.40
N ALA A 850 24.13 -17.69 15.36
CA ALA A 850 22.78 -18.21 15.18
C ALA A 850 22.64 -18.99 13.85
N LEU A 851 23.25 -18.51 12.76
CA LEU A 851 23.27 -19.21 11.47
C LEU A 851 24.07 -20.52 11.51
N ALA A 852 25.06 -20.66 12.39
CA ALA A 852 25.79 -21.91 12.56
C ALA A 852 24.90 -23.03 13.12
N GLU A 853 23.92 -22.67 13.97
CA GLU A 853 22.96 -23.59 14.56
C GLU A 853 21.77 -23.83 13.63
N ASP A 854 21.18 -22.76 13.08
CA ASP A 854 19.94 -22.84 12.29
C ASP A 854 20.17 -23.33 10.85
N GLU A 855 21.31 -22.97 10.24
CA GLU A 855 21.58 -23.15 8.80
C GLU A 855 23.02 -23.68 8.54
N PRO A 856 23.44 -24.80 9.15
CA PRO A 856 24.83 -25.27 9.16
C PRO A 856 25.40 -25.52 7.76
N ALA A 857 24.58 -26.02 6.83
CA ALA A 857 24.98 -26.27 5.45
C ALA A 857 25.36 -24.98 4.70
N ALA A 858 24.66 -23.87 4.97
CA ALA A 858 24.98 -22.58 4.35
C ALA A 858 26.28 -22.01 4.89
N LEU A 859 26.49 -22.07 6.20
CA LEU A 859 27.73 -21.60 6.81
C LEU A 859 28.93 -22.44 6.36
N CYS A 860 28.78 -23.76 6.16
CA CYS A 860 29.84 -24.62 5.61
C CYS A 860 30.25 -24.21 4.18
N ARG A 861 29.29 -23.82 3.32
CA ARG A 861 29.61 -23.25 1.99
C ARG A 861 30.33 -21.92 2.10
N ALA A 862 29.92 -21.05 3.03
CA ALA A 862 30.56 -19.76 3.26
C ALA A 862 32.01 -19.93 3.74
N VAL A 863 32.24 -20.81 4.71
CA VAL A 863 33.56 -21.19 5.23
C VAL A 863 34.48 -21.70 4.11
N GLU A 864 34.00 -22.58 3.23
CA GLU A 864 34.77 -23.07 2.09
C GLU A 864 35.19 -21.93 1.13
N ARG A 865 34.26 -21.03 0.81
CA ARG A 865 34.55 -19.85 -0.02
C ARG A 865 35.57 -18.91 0.64
N TRP A 866 35.42 -18.64 1.93
CA TRP A 866 36.31 -17.75 2.67
C TRP A 866 37.72 -18.30 2.85
N ALA A 867 37.85 -19.62 3.06
CA ALA A 867 39.14 -20.29 3.15
C ALA A 867 39.93 -20.24 1.83
N GLY A 868 39.23 -20.26 0.70
CA GLY A 868 39.80 -20.13 -0.63
C GLY A 868 40.11 -18.70 -1.08
N ASP A 869 39.78 -17.68 -0.29
CA ASP A 869 40.02 -16.27 -0.63
C ASP A 869 41.52 -15.93 -0.46
N GLU A 870 42.22 -15.77 -1.59
CA GLU A 870 43.68 -15.60 -1.58
C GLU A 870 44.13 -14.23 -1.05
N ASP A 871 43.34 -13.19 -1.36
CA ASP A 871 43.70 -11.79 -1.12
C ASP A 871 43.39 -11.33 0.32
N ARG A 872 42.34 -11.88 0.96
CA ARG A 872 41.84 -11.36 2.23
C ARG A 872 42.09 -12.30 3.41
N ARG A 873 43.18 -12.04 4.15
CA ARG A 873 43.52 -12.76 5.40
C ARG A 873 42.36 -12.78 6.42
N ALA A 874 41.64 -11.67 6.58
CA ALA A 874 40.51 -11.57 7.51
C ALA A 874 39.40 -12.61 7.23
N ARG A 875 39.13 -12.91 5.95
CA ARG A 875 38.16 -13.96 5.59
C ARG A 875 38.63 -15.35 5.96
N ARG A 876 39.93 -15.64 5.80
CA ARG A 876 40.49 -16.93 6.23
C ARG A 876 40.46 -17.11 7.75
N VAL A 877 40.69 -16.03 8.52
CA VAL A 877 40.52 -16.04 9.99
C VAL A 877 39.07 -16.34 10.36
N ALA A 878 38.11 -15.69 9.68
CA ALA A 878 36.68 -15.96 9.88
C ALA A 878 36.31 -17.41 9.49
N ALA A 879 36.84 -17.92 8.38
CA ALA A 879 36.62 -19.30 7.94
C ALA A 879 36.98 -20.30 9.02
N VAL A 880 38.14 -20.15 9.66
CA VAL A 880 38.60 -21.07 10.72
C VAL A 880 37.75 -20.95 11.99
N SER A 881 37.39 -19.72 12.37
CA SER A 881 36.56 -19.45 13.56
C SER A 881 35.17 -20.06 13.40
N TYR A 882 34.51 -19.79 12.28
CA TYR A 882 33.15 -20.28 12.01
C TYR A 882 33.13 -21.76 11.59
N ALA A 883 34.22 -22.31 11.02
CA ALA A 883 34.37 -23.76 10.83
C ALA A 883 34.37 -24.50 12.18
N THR A 884 35.04 -23.93 13.18
CA THR A 884 35.08 -24.50 14.54
C THR A 884 33.71 -24.41 15.21
N LEU A 885 33.00 -23.31 15.00
CA LEU A 885 31.66 -23.09 15.55
C LEU A 885 30.59 -23.99 14.91
N VAL A 886 30.62 -24.18 13.59
CA VAL A 886 29.62 -24.99 12.88
C VAL A 886 29.85 -26.49 13.04
N ALA A 887 31.10 -26.92 13.27
CA ALA A 887 31.48 -28.35 13.30
C ALA A 887 30.58 -29.26 14.17
N PRO A 888 30.14 -28.87 15.38
CA PRO A 888 29.23 -29.68 16.19
C PRO A 888 27.84 -29.88 15.56
N HIS A 889 27.39 -28.96 14.71
CA HIS A 889 26.08 -28.97 14.05
C HIS A 889 26.11 -29.69 12.69
N VAL A 890 27.29 -30.11 12.20
CA VAL A 890 27.44 -30.78 10.90
C VAL A 890 27.12 -32.28 10.98
N THR A 891 25.93 -32.64 10.50
CA THR A 891 25.47 -34.05 10.43
C THR A 891 25.68 -34.68 9.05
N LEU A 892 25.65 -33.88 7.98
CA LEU A 892 25.73 -34.33 6.59
C LEU A 892 27.19 -34.50 6.12
N ASP A 893 27.47 -35.60 5.42
CA ASP A 893 28.81 -35.89 4.90
C ASP A 893 29.29 -34.84 3.88
N ALA A 894 28.40 -34.30 3.05
CA ALA A 894 28.74 -33.26 2.09
C ALA A 894 29.25 -31.98 2.77
N ASP A 895 28.71 -31.63 3.94
CA ASP A 895 29.11 -30.45 4.69
C ASP A 895 30.43 -30.71 5.45
N ARG A 896 30.62 -31.92 5.98
CA ARG A 896 31.94 -32.34 6.52
C ARG A 896 33.02 -32.25 5.44
N ASP A 897 32.71 -32.66 4.22
CA ASP A 897 33.63 -32.59 3.09
C ASP A 897 33.99 -31.13 2.74
N ARG A 898 33.05 -30.17 2.86
CA ARG A 898 33.31 -28.74 2.67
C ARG A 898 34.24 -28.18 3.75
N VAL A 899 33.94 -28.45 5.02
CA VAL A 899 34.79 -28.02 6.15
C VAL A 899 36.19 -28.62 6.01
N ARG A 900 36.31 -29.88 5.57
CA ARG A 900 37.60 -30.52 5.29
C ARG A 900 38.35 -29.79 4.18
N ARG A 901 37.71 -29.47 3.05
CA ARG A 901 38.37 -28.73 1.95
C ARG A 901 38.82 -27.34 2.40
N ALA A 902 38.00 -26.65 3.19
CA ALA A 902 38.34 -25.36 3.77
C ALA A 902 39.58 -25.46 4.69
N ALA A 903 39.59 -26.43 5.60
CA ALA A 903 40.70 -26.71 6.50
C ALA A 903 42.00 -27.02 5.74
N LEU A 904 41.92 -27.85 4.69
CA LEU A 904 43.07 -28.17 3.85
C LEU A 904 43.59 -26.97 3.06
N ALA A 905 42.72 -26.09 2.58
CA ALA A 905 43.10 -24.87 1.87
C ALA A 905 43.90 -23.91 2.77
N VAL A 906 43.48 -23.72 4.03
CA VAL A 906 44.23 -22.89 5.00
C VAL A 906 45.55 -23.56 5.40
N LEU A 907 45.54 -24.88 5.64
CA LEU A 907 46.75 -25.61 6.03
C LEU A 907 47.82 -25.62 4.93
N ALA A 908 47.43 -25.60 3.66
CA ALA A 908 48.34 -25.53 2.53
C ALA A 908 49.13 -24.21 2.45
N ARG A 909 48.72 -23.17 3.20
CA ARG A 909 49.32 -21.84 3.20
C ARG A 909 50.24 -21.65 4.40
N PRO A 910 51.57 -21.57 4.21
CA PRO A 910 52.51 -21.37 5.33
C PRO A 910 52.37 -20.01 6.02
N ALA A 911 51.92 -18.98 5.28
CA ALA A 911 51.75 -17.61 5.80
C ALA A 911 50.61 -17.48 6.83
N ASP A 912 49.71 -18.48 6.92
CA ASP A 912 48.59 -18.52 7.86
C ASP A 912 48.86 -19.49 9.02
N SER A 913 50.14 -19.69 9.40
CA SER A 913 50.58 -20.66 10.42
C SER A 913 49.93 -20.47 11.79
N GLU A 914 49.58 -19.23 12.14
CA GLU A 914 48.83 -18.88 13.36
C GLU A 914 47.44 -19.54 13.40
N LEU A 915 46.86 -19.87 12.24
CA LEU A 915 45.54 -20.51 12.11
C LEU A 915 45.61 -22.04 12.04
N HIS A 916 46.81 -22.62 11.97
CA HIS A 916 46.98 -24.06 11.75
C HIS A 916 46.54 -24.91 12.95
N GLY A 917 46.63 -24.41 14.18
CA GLY A 917 46.19 -25.12 15.39
C GLY A 917 44.70 -25.51 15.34
N PRO A 918 43.78 -24.54 15.22
CA PRO A 918 42.34 -24.83 15.07
C PRO A 918 42.00 -25.64 13.82
N VAL A 919 42.71 -25.44 12.71
CA VAL A 919 42.54 -26.22 11.47
C VAL A 919 42.90 -27.70 11.66
N LEU A 920 44.01 -27.97 12.35
CA LEU A 920 44.42 -29.33 12.69
C LEU A 920 43.43 -30.00 13.66
N ALA A 921 42.83 -29.23 14.57
CA ALA A 921 41.74 -29.73 15.43
C ALA A 921 40.55 -30.24 14.61
N LEU A 922 40.10 -29.49 13.60
CA LEU A 922 39.02 -29.89 12.70
C LEU A 922 39.36 -31.16 11.90
N LEU A 923 40.59 -31.26 11.38
CA LEU A 923 41.04 -32.42 10.60
C LEU A 923 41.23 -33.69 11.47
N VAL A 924 41.53 -33.55 12.75
CA VAL A 924 41.63 -34.65 13.72
C VAL A 924 40.23 -35.12 14.16
N ALA A 925 39.29 -34.19 14.33
CA ALA A 925 37.91 -34.52 14.63
C ALA A 925 37.27 -35.38 13.52
N ASP A 926 37.54 -35.07 12.26
CA ASP A 926 37.06 -35.84 11.10
C ASP A 926 37.71 -37.25 11.02
N PRO A 927 36.93 -38.34 11.13
CA PRO A 927 37.44 -39.70 11.07
C PRO A 927 38.22 -40.05 9.79
N ARG A 928 37.89 -39.44 8.63
CA ARG A 928 38.55 -39.75 7.34
C ARG A 928 39.97 -39.21 7.26
N THR A 929 40.24 -38.08 7.91
CA THR A 929 41.53 -37.39 7.86
C THR A 929 42.36 -37.57 9.12
N ARG A 930 41.75 -37.99 10.23
CA ARG A 930 42.36 -38.15 11.55
C ARG A 930 43.74 -38.81 11.51
N ALA A 931 43.83 -40.02 10.96
CA ALA A 931 45.07 -40.79 10.96
C ALA A 931 46.23 -40.06 10.24
N ARG A 932 45.92 -39.29 9.20
CA ARG A 932 46.91 -38.55 8.40
C ARG A 932 47.45 -37.32 9.11
N TYR A 933 46.60 -36.57 9.82
CA TYR A 933 46.96 -35.28 10.41
C TYR A 933 47.24 -35.32 11.92
N LEU A 934 46.88 -36.41 12.61
CA LEU A 934 47.14 -36.60 14.04
C LEU A 934 48.63 -36.39 14.43
N PRO A 935 49.64 -36.90 13.69
CA PRO A 935 51.04 -36.63 14.04
C PRO A 935 51.41 -35.14 13.97
N GLN A 936 50.85 -34.41 13.01
CA GLN A 936 51.07 -32.97 12.88
C GLN A 936 50.37 -32.18 14.00
N ALA A 937 49.15 -32.58 14.36
CA ALA A 937 48.40 -31.99 15.47
C ALA A 937 49.08 -32.21 16.83
N VAL A 938 49.62 -33.40 17.08
CA VAL A 938 50.39 -33.71 18.30
C VAL A 938 51.65 -32.85 18.39
N ARG A 939 52.39 -32.69 17.28
CA ARG A 939 53.56 -31.78 17.27
C ARG A 939 53.17 -30.34 17.58
N ALA A 940 52.07 -29.85 17.01
CA ALA A 940 51.58 -28.49 17.28
C ALA A 940 51.07 -28.33 18.72
N PHE A 941 50.46 -29.35 19.30
CA PHE A 941 50.02 -29.38 20.70
C PHE A 941 51.20 -29.36 21.69
N VAL A 942 52.25 -30.13 21.40
CA VAL A 942 53.44 -30.25 22.24
C VAL A 942 54.44 -29.11 21.97
N ALA A 943 54.30 -28.32 20.92
CA ALA A 943 55.20 -27.20 20.63
C ALA A 943 55.15 -26.10 21.70
N GLU A 944 56.29 -25.42 21.89
CA GLU A 944 56.38 -24.21 22.70
C GLU A 944 55.86 -23.00 21.89
N GLY A 945 54.90 -22.25 22.44
CA GLY A 945 54.28 -21.12 21.75
C GLY A 945 53.02 -20.57 22.44
N PRO A 946 52.39 -19.52 21.90
CA PRO A 946 51.12 -18.97 22.42
C PRO A 946 49.99 -20.02 22.40
N GLN A 947 49.09 -19.99 23.39
CA GLN A 947 47.97 -20.94 23.47
C GLN A 947 47.04 -20.90 22.24
N GLU A 948 46.86 -19.73 21.66
CA GLU A 948 45.95 -19.48 20.52
C GLU A 948 46.37 -20.17 19.22
N VAL A 949 47.66 -20.50 19.07
CA VAL A 949 48.22 -21.15 17.86
C VAL A 949 48.28 -22.68 18.02
N ARG A 950 48.03 -23.19 19.24
CA ARG A 950 48.11 -24.62 19.56
C ARG A 950 46.80 -25.33 19.26
N VAL A 951 46.89 -26.64 19.06
CA VAL A 951 45.72 -27.51 18.98
C VAL A 951 45.13 -27.66 20.38
N PRO A 952 43.84 -27.37 20.62
CA PRO A 952 43.24 -27.55 21.94
C PRO A 952 43.31 -29.01 22.41
N ALA A 953 43.52 -29.23 23.72
CA ALA A 953 43.58 -30.58 24.28
C ALA A 953 42.27 -31.34 24.00
N ALA A 954 41.12 -30.68 24.10
CA ALA A 954 39.81 -31.27 23.81
C ALA A 954 39.67 -31.77 22.37
N ALA A 955 40.35 -31.15 21.40
CA ALA A 955 40.30 -31.60 20.01
C ALA A 955 41.03 -32.93 19.79
N LEU A 956 42.15 -33.15 20.50
CA LEU A 956 42.85 -34.43 20.46
C LEU A 956 42.03 -35.57 21.09
N ALA A 957 41.12 -35.26 22.00
CA ALA A 957 40.26 -36.25 22.64
C ALA A 957 39.38 -37.01 21.61
N ALA A 958 39.04 -36.37 20.48
CA ALA A 958 38.30 -37.02 19.40
C ALA A 958 39.04 -38.21 18.76
N ALA A 959 40.37 -38.27 18.90
CA ALA A 959 41.19 -39.37 18.40
C ALA A 959 41.39 -40.50 19.42
N LEU A 960 41.05 -40.30 20.70
CA LEU A 960 41.23 -41.30 21.75
C LEU A 960 40.60 -42.68 21.44
N PRO A 961 39.38 -42.77 20.87
CA PRO A 961 38.77 -44.08 20.59
C PRO A 961 39.54 -44.93 19.57
N THR A 962 40.38 -44.31 18.72
CA THR A 962 41.08 -45.01 17.64
C THR A 962 42.61 -44.94 17.73
N HIS A 963 43.17 -43.97 18.45
CA HIS A 963 44.62 -43.70 18.54
C HIS A 963 45.04 -43.30 19.96
N ALA A 964 44.56 -44.04 20.96
CA ALA A 964 44.74 -43.76 22.38
C ALA A 964 46.21 -43.51 22.78
N ASP A 965 47.13 -44.40 22.38
CA ASP A 965 48.53 -44.35 22.81
C ASP A 965 49.23 -43.05 22.41
N ILE A 966 48.94 -42.57 21.19
CA ILE A 966 49.52 -41.34 20.63
C ILE A 966 49.03 -40.11 21.42
N VAL A 967 47.74 -40.04 21.72
CA VAL A 967 47.13 -38.90 22.44
C VAL A 967 47.51 -38.90 23.92
N VAL A 968 47.50 -40.07 24.56
CA VAL A 968 47.89 -40.25 25.97
C VAL A 968 49.37 -39.86 26.17
N THR A 969 50.23 -40.22 25.22
CA THR A 969 51.66 -39.82 25.26
C THR A 969 51.81 -38.31 25.09
N ALA A 970 51.09 -37.69 24.15
CA ALA A 970 51.10 -36.25 23.98
C ALA A 970 50.63 -35.50 25.24
N TYR A 971 49.55 -35.96 25.87
CA TYR A 971 49.07 -35.40 27.14
C TYR A 971 50.09 -35.57 28.27
N ARG A 972 50.77 -36.72 28.36
CA ARG A 972 51.84 -36.94 29.35
C ARG A 972 53.00 -35.97 29.17
N ASP A 973 53.48 -35.82 27.94
CA ASP A 973 54.59 -34.91 27.62
C ASP A 973 54.24 -33.46 27.95
N ARG A 974 52.96 -33.08 27.78
CA ARG A 974 52.45 -31.76 28.12
C ARG A 974 52.33 -31.53 29.62
N LEU A 975 51.76 -32.50 30.35
CA LEU A 975 51.63 -32.45 31.82
C LEU A 975 52.98 -32.45 32.54
N GLY A 976 54.04 -32.93 31.90
CA GLY A 976 55.40 -32.90 32.43
C GLY A 976 56.11 -31.54 32.32
N ARG A 977 55.47 -30.50 31.79
CA ARG A 977 56.06 -29.16 31.61
C ARG A 977 55.43 -28.12 32.55
N PRO A 978 56.22 -27.16 33.07
CA PRO A 978 55.75 -26.16 34.04
C PRO A 978 55.01 -24.97 33.39
N ASP A 979 54.10 -25.23 32.44
CA ASP A 979 53.41 -24.17 31.67
C ASP A 979 51.88 -24.12 31.88
N GLN A 980 51.24 -23.02 31.45
CA GLN A 980 49.81 -22.70 31.66
C GLN A 980 48.82 -23.67 30.98
N GLY A 981 49.28 -24.76 30.35
CA GLY A 981 48.44 -25.69 29.58
C GLY A 981 47.90 -26.90 30.34
N ALA A 982 48.43 -27.22 31.52
CA ALA A 982 48.07 -28.43 32.27
C ALA A 982 46.56 -28.49 32.61
N GLY A 983 45.97 -27.35 32.97
CA GLY A 983 44.54 -27.25 33.26
C GLY A 983 43.64 -27.61 32.10
N GLU A 984 44.05 -27.34 30.86
CA GLU A 984 43.27 -27.69 29.66
C GLU A 984 43.30 -29.20 29.40
N VAL A 985 44.46 -29.83 29.58
CA VAL A 985 44.64 -31.28 29.46
C VAL A 985 43.83 -32.02 30.51
N LEU A 986 43.90 -31.58 31.76
CA LEU A 986 43.14 -32.16 32.87
C LEU A 986 41.63 -32.00 32.63
N ARG A 987 41.17 -30.85 32.10
CA ARG A 987 39.77 -30.69 31.70
C ARG A 987 39.34 -31.64 30.57
N ALA A 988 40.19 -31.88 29.58
CA ALA A 988 39.92 -32.84 28.50
C ALA A 988 39.91 -34.29 29.02
N LEU A 989 40.87 -34.66 29.87
CA LEU A 989 40.90 -35.95 30.56
C LEU A 989 39.65 -36.17 31.41
N ALA A 990 39.11 -35.08 31.99
CA ALA A 990 37.89 -35.15 32.80
C ALA A 990 36.66 -35.59 31.97
N GLY A 991 36.65 -35.35 30.66
CA GLY A 991 35.52 -35.71 29.79
C GLY A 991 35.55 -37.13 29.21
N ILE A 992 36.55 -37.96 29.54
CA ILE A 992 36.73 -39.29 28.92
C ILE A 992 35.86 -40.36 29.58
N ASP A 993 34.79 -40.80 28.93
CA ASP A 993 33.85 -41.78 29.51
C ASP A 993 34.23 -43.26 29.27
N ALA A 994 35.17 -43.53 28.35
CA ALA A 994 35.60 -44.90 28.05
C ALA A 994 36.39 -45.52 29.23
N PRO A 995 35.96 -46.66 29.81
CA PRO A 995 36.53 -47.19 31.06
C PRO A 995 38.04 -47.47 31.01
N GLU A 996 38.52 -48.07 29.92
CA GLU A 996 39.94 -48.42 29.73
C GLU A 996 40.84 -47.17 29.64
N LEU A 997 40.34 -46.11 29.00
CA LEU A 997 41.04 -44.84 28.83
C LEU A 997 40.96 -43.97 30.09
N ALA A 998 39.86 -44.08 30.83
CA ALA A 998 39.69 -43.36 32.08
C ALA A 998 40.65 -43.85 33.19
N LEU A 999 41.02 -45.14 33.18
CA LEU A 999 42.08 -45.67 34.05
C LEU A 999 43.45 -45.08 33.71
N HIS A 1000 43.77 -44.96 32.41
CA HIS A 1000 45.00 -44.30 31.95
C HIS A 1000 45.01 -42.80 32.30
N ALA A 1001 43.86 -42.12 32.16
CA ALA A 1001 43.69 -40.72 32.55
C ALA A 1001 43.93 -40.52 34.05
N ALA A 1002 43.38 -41.38 34.91
CA ALA A 1002 43.62 -41.35 36.35
C ALA A 1002 45.11 -41.52 36.69
N GLY A 1003 45.83 -42.38 35.98
CA GLY A 1003 47.29 -42.52 36.11
C GLY A 1003 48.07 -41.25 35.76
N LEU A 1004 47.67 -40.53 34.71
CA LEU A 1004 48.30 -39.25 34.33
C LEU A 1004 48.01 -38.14 35.36
N VAL A 1005 46.77 -38.06 35.86
CA VAL A 1005 46.38 -37.09 36.89
C VAL A 1005 47.15 -37.33 38.19
N ARG A 1006 47.34 -38.60 38.56
CA ARG A 1006 48.17 -38.99 39.71
C ARG A 1006 49.63 -38.56 39.53
N ALA A 1007 50.24 -38.89 38.39
CA ALA A 1007 51.62 -38.50 38.10
C ALA A 1007 51.81 -36.97 38.09
N TYR A 1008 50.82 -36.23 37.60
CA TYR A 1008 50.82 -34.76 37.62
C TYR A 1008 50.73 -34.20 39.05
N ALA A 1009 49.79 -34.71 39.86
CA ALA A 1009 49.61 -34.29 41.25
C ALA A 1009 50.81 -34.63 42.14
N GLU A 1010 51.53 -35.73 41.84
CA GLU A 1010 52.79 -36.10 42.51
C GLU A 1010 53.96 -35.19 42.07
N GLY A 1011 53.99 -34.76 40.80
CA GLY A 1011 55.06 -33.93 40.23
C GLY A 1011 54.93 -32.42 40.45
N HIS A 1012 53.72 -31.90 40.70
CA HIS A 1012 53.42 -30.46 40.85
C HIS A 1012 52.60 -30.19 42.14
N PRO A 1013 53.18 -30.39 43.33
CA PRO A 1013 52.47 -30.26 44.61
C PRO A 1013 51.92 -28.85 44.89
N GLU A 1014 52.45 -27.82 44.23
CA GLU A 1014 51.99 -26.43 44.28
C GLU A 1014 50.71 -26.15 43.46
N ASP A 1015 50.44 -26.91 42.39
CA ASP A 1015 49.28 -26.69 41.50
C ASP A 1015 48.08 -27.56 41.90
N THR A 1016 47.47 -27.18 43.01
CA THR A 1016 46.36 -27.92 43.61
C THR A 1016 45.01 -27.68 42.92
N ALA A 1017 44.88 -26.61 42.14
CA ALA A 1017 43.62 -26.14 41.58
C ALA A 1017 43.14 -27.02 40.42
N HIS A 1018 44.05 -27.44 39.54
CA HIS A 1018 43.68 -28.21 38.36
C HIS A 1018 43.31 -29.67 38.67
N ALA A 1019 43.96 -30.30 39.64
CA ALA A 1019 43.60 -31.64 40.12
C ALA A 1019 42.23 -31.65 40.82
N ALA A 1020 41.93 -30.60 41.59
CA ALA A 1020 40.62 -30.39 42.20
C ALA A 1020 39.52 -30.18 41.14
N ALA A 1021 39.77 -29.35 40.12
CA ALA A 1021 38.83 -29.13 39.02
C ALA A 1021 38.57 -30.39 38.18
N TYR A 1022 39.58 -31.26 37.99
CA TYR A 1022 39.41 -32.57 37.36
C TYR A 1022 38.45 -33.44 38.17
N LEU A 1023 38.68 -33.57 39.48
CA LEU A 1023 37.84 -34.37 40.37
C LEU A 1023 36.39 -33.86 40.36
N ASP A 1024 36.21 -32.55 40.49
CA ASP A 1024 34.90 -31.91 40.54
C ASP A 1024 34.06 -32.21 39.28
N ARG A 1025 34.68 -32.07 38.09
CA ARG A 1025 34.04 -32.41 36.82
C ARG A 1025 33.72 -33.89 36.68
N ARG A 1026 34.65 -34.79 37.07
CA ARG A 1026 34.41 -36.24 36.98
C ARG A 1026 33.26 -36.72 37.84
N LEU A 1027 33.09 -36.12 39.01
CA LEU A 1027 32.00 -36.48 39.92
C LEU A 1027 30.61 -36.22 39.28
N GLU A 1028 30.50 -35.27 38.35
CA GLU A 1028 29.26 -34.97 37.62
C GLU A 1028 28.87 -36.06 36.59
N HIS A 1029 29.77 -36.97 36.22
CA HIS A 1029 29.45 -38.13 35.37
C HIS A 1029 28.71 -39.25 36.13
N GLY A 1030 28.29 -39.01 37.37
CA GLY A 1030 27.42 -39.89 38.15
C GLY A 1030 28.11 -41.10 38.78
N PRO A 1031 27.35 -42.13 39.21
CA PRO A 1031 27.88 -43.23 40.03
C PRO A 1031 28.92 -44.10 39.32
N ALA A 1032 28.97 -44.10 37.98
CA ALA A 1032 30.00 -44.82 37.22
C ALA A 1032 31.41 -44.23 37.41
N ALA A 1033 31.51 -42.91 37.65
CA ALA A 1033 32.79 -42.25 37.92
C ALA A 1033 33.44 -42.72 39.24
N ARG A 1034 32.64 -43.19 40.21
CA ARG A 1034 33.11 -43.72 41.50
C ARG A 1034 34.14 -44.83 41.33
N ALA A 1035 33.90 -45.78 40.42
CA ALA A 1035 34.78 -46.94 40.22
C ALA A 1035 36.20 -46.54 39.77
N LEU A 1036 36.35 -45.37 39.16
CA LEU A 1036 37.60 -44.83 38.65
C LEU A 1036 38.26 -43.85 39.62
N LEU A 1037 37.44 -43.05 40.31
CA LEU A 1037 37.90 -42.05 41.28
C LEU A 1037 38.35 -42.69 42.60
N LEU A 1038 37.73 -43.79 43.03
CA LEU A 1038 38.09 -44.47 44.28
C LEU A 1038 39.54 -45.00 44.25
N PRO A 1039 40.01 -45.72 43.21
CA PRO A 1039 41.42 -46.12 43.11
C PRO A 1039 42.38 -44.92 43.01
N LEU A 1040 42.01 -43.87 42.28
CA LEU A 1040 42.81 -42.65 42.15
C LEU A 1040 43.02 -41.96 43.51
N LEU A 1041 41.92 -41.72 44.24
CA LEU A 1041 41.96 -41.11 45.56
C LEU A 1041 42.65 -42.01 46.58
N THR A 1042 42.39 -43.31 46.56
CA THR A 1042 43.09 -44.24 47.46
C THR A 1042 44.60 -44.22 47.21
N GLY A 1043 45.04 -44.16 45.94
CA GLY A 1043 46.46 -44.04 45.59
C GLY A 1043 47.10 -42.72 46.03
N LEU A 1044 46.38 -41.60 45.89
CA LEU A 1044 46.83 -40.26 46.31
C LEU A 1044 46.80 -40.05 47.83
N LEU A 1045 46.01 -40.84 48.57
CA LEU A 1045 45.80 -40.68 50.01
C LEU A 1045 46.51 -41.74 50.87
N ARG A 1046 46.68 -42.98 50.37
CA ARG A 1046 47.18 -44.12 51.18
C ARG A 1046 48.50 -44.71 50.68
N ASP A 1047 48.65 -44.97 49.37
CA ASP A 1047 49.81 -45.71 48.86
C ASP A 1047 51.09 -44.86 48.81
N ARG A 1048 50.98 -43.63 48.30
CA ARG A 1048 51.99 -42.57 48.40
C ARG A 1048 51.24 -41.26 48.64
N PRO A 1049 51.11 -40.82 49.92
CA PRO A 1049 50.28 -39.67 50.22
C PRO A 1049 50.80 -38.43 49.51
N ALA A 1050 49.95 -37.80 48.69
CA ALA A 1050 50.23 -36.55 48.02
C ALA A 1050 50.50 -35.43 49.03
N ALA A 1051 51.16 -34.34 48.61
CA ALA A 1051 51.45 -33.21 49.49
C ALA A 1051 50.17 -32.63 50.12
N ALA A 1052 50.29 -32.10 51.34
CA ALA A 1052 49.17 -31.57 52.12
C ALA A 1052 48.26 -30.57 51.36
N PRO A 1053 48.81 -29.63 50.54
CA PRO A 1053 47.98 -28.71 49.77
C PRO A 1053 47.08 -29.41 48.74
N VAL A 1054 47.57 -30.46 48.08
CA VAL A 1054 46.80 -31.24 47.09
C VAL A 1054 45.67 -31.99 47.80
N ARG A 1055 45.96 -32.67 48.92
CA ARG A 1055 44.93 -33.34 49.74
C ARG A 1055 43.88 -32.35 50.25
N GLY A 1056 44.29 -31.14 50.62
CA GLY A 1056 43.39 -30.07 51.05
C GLY A 1056 42.45 -29.59 49.95
N SER A 1057 42.92 -29.41 48.72
CA SER A 1057 42.06 -29.02 47.60
C SER A 1057 41.09 -30.14 47.17
N LEU A 1058 41.52 -31.41 47.22
CA LEU A 1058 40.63 -32.57 47.01
C LEU A 1058 39.55 -32.65 48.10
N ALA A 1059 39.94 -32.46 49.35
CA ALA A 1059 39.02 -32.36 50.49
C ALA A 1059 37.99 -31.24 50.30
N ALA A 1060 38.41 -30.06 49.84
CA ALA A 1060 37.49 -28.95 49.60
C ALA A 1060 36.44 -29.26 48.52
N VAL A 1061 36.80 -29.96 47.45
CA VAL A 1061 35.87 -30.40 46.40
C VAL A 1061 34.88 -31.45 46.91
N LEU A 1062 35.38 -32.46 47.62
CA LEU A 1062 34.53 -33.53 48.20
C LEU A 1062 33.57 -32.97 49.27
N ALA A 1063 34.01 -31.96 50.02
CA ALA A 1063 33.22 -31.26 51.02
C ALA A 1063 32.39 -30.09 50.46
N SER A 1064 32.38 -29.85 49.15
CA SER A 1064 31.50 -28.87 48.51
C SER A 1064 30.15 -29.50 48.13
N PRO A 1065 29.02 -28.77 48.16
CA PRO A 1065 27.74 -29.30 47.71
C PRO A 1065 27.79 -29.66 46.21
N GLY A 1066 27.41 -30.88 45.85
CA GLY A 1066 27.34 -31.35 44.45
C GLY A 1066 25.91 -31.40 43.90
N SER A 1067 25.79 -31.70 42.61
CA SER A 1067 24.51 -32.03 41.98
C SER A 1067 23.94 -33.35 42.54
N PRO A 1068 22.65 -33.67 42.30
CA PRO A 1068 22.07 -34.96 42.68
C PRO A 1068 22.84 -36.18 42.14
N ALA A 1069 23.54 -36.04 41.00
CA ALA A 1069 24.34 -37.10 40.39
C ALA A 1069 25.69 -37.30 41.10
N SER A 1070 26.31 -36.22 41.60
CA SER A 1070 27.65 -36.26 42.18
C SER A 1070 27.67 -36.42 43.71
N GLN A 1071 26.61 -36.02 44.42
CA GLN A 1071 26.57 -35.99 45.87
C GLN A 1071 26.83 -37.34 46.57
N PRO A 1072 26.28 -38.50 46.13
CA PRO A 1072 26.55 -39.78 46.79
C PRO A 1072 28.02 -40.21 46.71
N ALA A 1073 28.67 -39.98 45.55
CA ALA A 1073 30.08 -40.29 45.36
C ALA A 1073 30.98 -39.32 46.16
N ARG A 1074 30.61 -38.04 46.24
CA ARG A 1074 31.29 -37.06 47.12
C ARG A 1074 31.25 -37.48 48.58
N ASP A 1075 30.08 -37.87 49.08
CA ASP A 1075 29.90 -38.30 50.48
C ASP A 1075 30.78 -39.53 50.78
N GLU A 1076 30.76 -40.55 49.92
CA GLU A 1076 31.55 -41.78 50.13
C GLU A 1076 33.06 -41.53 50.06
N LEU A 1077 33.52 -40.78 49.05
CA LEU A 1077 34.94 -40.48 48.87
C LEU A 1077 35.47 -39.53 49.95
N LEU A 1078 34.61 -38.66 50.50
CA LEU A 1078 34.93 -37.84 51.66
C LEU A 1078 35.18 -38.71 52.90
N GLU A 1079 34.40 -39.78 53.11
CA GLU A 1079 34.67 -40.74 54.19
C GLU A 1079 36.01 -41.46 54.00
N VAL A 1080 36.38 -41.81 52.76
CA VAL A 1080 37.69 -42.41 52.45
C VAL A 1080 38.83 -41.45 52.80
N LEU A 1081 38.66 -40.15 52.55
CA LEU A 1081 39.63 -39.11 52.91
C LEU A 1081 39.73 -38.92 54.43
N LEU A 1082 38.60 -38.82 55.12
CA LEU A 1082 38.57 -38.69 56.58
C LEU A 1082 39.18 -39.91 57.28
N ASP A 1083 38.94 -41.11 56.76
CA ASP A 1083 39.52 -42.35 57.25
C ASP A 1083 41.04 -42.44 56.99
N ALA A 1084 41.52 -41.91 55.85
CA ALA A 1084 42.95 -41.83 55.57
C ALA A 1084 43.66 -40.86 56.54
N GLU A 1085 43.11 -39.66 56.76
CA GLU A 1085 43.64 -38.69 57.75
C GLU A 1085 43.55 -39.22 59.19
N LEU A 1086 42.59 -40.12 59.47
CA LEU A 1086 42.46 -40.78 60.77
C LEU A 1086 43.54 -41.85 61.00
N ARG A 1087 43.91 -42.62 59.98
CA ARG A 1087 44.86 -43.75 60.07
C ARG A 1087 46.32 -43.36 59.83
N GLY A 1088 46.57 -42.24 59.15
CA GLY A 1088 47.91 -41.79 58.72
C GLY A 1088 48.81 -41.18 59.81
N GLY A 1089 48.39 -41.18 61.08
CA GLY A 1089 49.14 -40.58 62.20
C GLY A 1089 48.55 -39.23 62.64
N ILE A 1090 49.37 -38.18 62.68
CA ILE A 1090 48.92 -36.82 63.05
C ILE A 1090 48.14 -36.24 61.85
N PRO A 1091 46.85 -35.89 61.99
CA PRO A 1091 46.06 -35.33 60.90
C PRO A 1091 46.66 -34.01 60.40
N ASP A 1092 46.67 -33.81 59.09
CA ASP A 1092 47.28 -32.62 58.51
C ASP A 1092 46.36 -31.40 58.65
N PRO A 1093 46.79 -30.34 59.36
CA PRO A 1093 45.95 -29.17 59.59
C PRO A 1093 45.51 -28.47 58.31
N VAL A 1094 46.30 -28.56 57.22
CA VAL A 1094 45.96 -27.94 55.93
C VAL A 1094 44.72 -28.58 55.30
N VAL A 1095 44.59 -29.90 55.43
CA VAL A 1095 43.46 -30.67 54.89
C VAL A 1095 42.19 -30.40 55.68
N LEU A 1096 42.30 -30.44 57.01
CA LEU A 1096 41.17 -30.23 57.91
C LEU A 1096 40.69 -28.77 57.89
N GLU A 1097 41.59 -27.79 57.71
CA GLU A 1097 41.20 -26.38 57.51
C GLU A 1097 40.42 -26.20 56.20
N ALA A 1098 40.85 -26.86 55.11
CA ALA A 1098 40.15 -26.82 53.83
C ALA A 1098 38.73 -27.44 53.92
N LEU A 1099 38.58 -28.56 54.63
CA LEU A 1099 37.27 -29.17 54.92
C LEU A 1099 36.35 -28.23 55.70
N LEU A 1100 36.89 -27.55 56.73
CA LEU A 1100 36.12 -26.62 57.55
C LEU A 1100 35.63 -25.43 56.71
N ARG A 1101 36.49 -24.91 55.82
CA ARG A 1101 36.16 -23.80 54.92
C ARG A 1101 35.10 -24.19 53.89
N ALA A 1102 35.23 -25.37 53.28
CA ALA A 1102 34.25 -25.89 52.32
C ALA A 1102 32.90 -26.22 52.98
N ALA A 1103 32.92 -26.74 54.21
CA ALA A 1103 31.71 -26.97 54.99
C ALA A 1103 30.95 -25.67 55.29
N ALA A 1104 31.67 -24.59 55.62
CA ALA A 1104 31.09 -23.28 55.86
C ALA A 1104 30.55 -22.62 54.59
N ALA A 1105 31.33 -22.59 53.51
CA ALA A 1105 30.90 -22.02 52.24
C ALA A 1105 29.69 -22.76 51.63
N GLY A 1106 29.64 -24.09 51.80
CA GLY A 1106 28.58 -24.94 51.27
C GLY A 1106 27.34 -25.07 52.15
N CYS A 1107 27.24 -24.35 53.29
CA CYS A 1107 26.19 -24.60 54.28
C CYS A 1107 24.77 -24.29 53.78
N ALA A 1108 24.61 -23.40 52.80
CA ALA A 1108 23.32 -23.05 52.21
C ALA A 1108 22.77 -24.16 51.27
N GLY A 1109 23.67 -24.92 50.62
CA GLY A 1109 23.32 -25.99 49.69
C GLY A 1109 23.28 -27.39 50.33
N ARG A 1110 23.56 -27.51 51.64
CA ARG A 1110 23.63 -28.78 52.38
C ARG A 1110 22.67 -28.76 53.56
N SER A 1111 22.09 -29.91 53.90
CA SER A 1111 21.22 -30.00 55.08
C SER A 1111 21.97 -29.59 56.37
N PRO A 1112 21.33 -28.84 57.28
CA PRO A 1112 21.94 -28.41 58.54
C PRO A 1112 22.57 -29.56 59.33
N VAL A 1113 21.95 -30.75 59.32
CA VAL A 1113 22.44 -31.97 59.99
C VAL A 1113 23.74 -32.47 59.39
N ARG A 1114 23.87 -32.49 58.06
CA ARG A 1114 25.11 -32.93 57.39
C ARG A 1114 26.23 -31.90 57.57
N THR A 1115 25.93 -30.61 57.51
CA THR A 1115 26.89 -29.54 57.79
C THR A 1115 27.39 -29.63 59.24
N ARG A 1116 26.49 -29.88 60.20
CA ARG A 1116 26.82 -30.14 61.61
C ARG A 1116 27.78 -31.32 61.75
N ALA A 1117 27.44 -32.46 61.14
CA ALA A 1117 28.25 -33.67 61.23
C ALA A 1117 29.66 -33.49 60.65
N LEU A 1118 29.79 -32.81 59.51
CA LEU A 1118 31.09 -32.56 58.88
C LEU A 1118 31.96 -31.63 59.72
N VAL A 1119 31.41 -30.50 60.19
CA VAL A 1119 32.15 -29.55 61.05
C VAL A 1119 32.57 -30.19 62.36
N HIS A 1120 31.68 -30.97 62.98
CA HIS A 1120 31.97 -31.67 64.23
C HIS A 1120 33.08 -32.72 64.06
N ARG A 1121 33.03 -33.54 63.00
CA ARG A 1121 34.07 -34.54 62.72
C ARG A 1121 35.42 -33.89 62.40
N THR A 1122 35.44 -32.84 61.58
CA THR A 1122 36.67 -32.08 61.28
C THR A 1122 37.27 -31.49 62.56
N GLY A 1123 36.44 -30.93 63.43
CA GLY A 1123 36.88 -30.42 64.73
C GLY A 1123 37.44 -31.52 65.65
N MET A 1124 36.76 -32.67 65.76
CA MET A 1124 37.23 -33.81 66.55
C MET A 1124 38.60 -34.36 66.09
N LEU A 1125 38.93 -34.21 64.81
CA LEU A 1125 40.25 -34.55 64.27
C LEU A 1125 41.29 -33.47 64.59
N LEU A 1126 40.93 -32.18 64.48
CA LEU A 1126 41.82 -31.05 64.77
C LEU A 1126 42.19 -30.93 66.27
N VAL A 1127 41.26 -31.22 67.19
CA VAL A 1127 41.53 -31.06 68.64
C VAL A 1127 42.45 -32.13 69.25
N ARG A 1128 42.89 -33.11 68.46
CA ARG A 1128 43.86 -34.13 68.89
C ARG A 1128 45.25 -33.57 69.13
N THR A 1129 45.55 -32.40 68.58
CA THR A 1129 46.77 -31.64 68.84
C THR A 1129 46.42 -30.24 69.38
N PRO A 1130 47.23 -29.67 70.29
CA PRO A 1130 46.98 -28.33 70.79
C PRO A 1130 47.07 -27.26 69.69
N GLU A 1131 47.95 -27.46 68.69
CA GLU A 1131 48.04 -26.59 67.52
C GLU A 1131 46.77 -26.66 66.66
N GLY A 1132 46.21 -27.86 66.46
CA GLY A 1132 44.98 -28.06 65.70
C GLY A 1132 43.75 -27.51 66.41
N ALA A 1133 43.67 -27.63 67.74
CA ALA A 1133 42.62 -26.99 68.55
C ALA A 1133 42.64 -25.46 68.40
N ALA A 1134 43.82 -24.83 68.45
CA ALA A 1134 43.96 -23.40 68.26
C ALA A 1134 43.62 -22.95 66.82
N LEU A 1135 43.94 -23.77 65.81
CA LEU A 1135 43.58 -23.53 64.41
C LEU A 1135 42.06 -23.61 64.20
N PHE A 1136 41.41 -24.64 64.74
CA PHE A 1136 39.96 -24.84 64.64
C PHE A 1136 39.21 -23.66 65.24
N ASP A 1137 39.54 -23.26 66.47
CA ASP A 1137 38.93 -22.11 67.15
C ASP A 1137 39.10 -20.81 66.36
N ARG A 1138 40.33 -20.54 65.88
CA ARG A 1138 40.63 -19.32 65.11
C ARG A 1138 39.85 -19.27 63.80
N ARG A 1139 39.83 -20.38 63.04
CA ARG A 1139 39.20 -20.42 61.72
C ARG A 1139 37.69 -20.53 61.82
N LEU A 1140 37.15 -21.24 62.81
CA LEU A 1140 35.70 -21.28 63.08
C LEU A 1140 35.15 -19.87 63.36
N VAL A 1141 35.82 -19.09 64.22
CA VAL A 1141 35.43 -17.69 64.50
C VAL A 1141 35.52 -16.82 63.24
N ALA A 1142 36.56 -17.00 62.42
CA ALA A 1142 36.67 -16.27 61.15
C ALA A 1142 35.53 -16.61 60.18
N LEU A 1143 35.22 -17.89 59.99
CA LEU A 1143 34.17 -18.33 59.07
C LEU A 1143 32.75 -17.96 59.52
N VAL A 1144 32.49 -17.94 60.84
CA VAL A 1144 31.23 -17.44 61.41
C VAL A 1144 31.01 -15.96 61.07
N ARG A 1145 32.08 -15.16 60.96
CA ARG A 1145 32.02 -13.75 60.53
C ARG A 1145 31.92 -13.61 59.01
N GLU A 1146 32.68 -14.41 58.28
CA GLU A 1146 32.75 -14.36 56.81
C GLU A 1146 31.45 -14.89 56.15
N VAL A 1147 30.75 -15.84 56.79
CA VAL A 1147 29.55 -16.50 56.23
C VAL A 1147 28.38 -16.44 57.22
N PRO A 1148 27.45 -15.47 57.09
CA PRO A 1148 26.37 -15.25 58.08
C PRO A 1148 25.45 -16.46 58.29
N GLY A 1149 25.10 -17.17 57.20
CA GLY A 1149 24.26 -18.38 57.27
C GLY A 1149 24.92 -19.53 58.03
N PHE A 1150 26.25 -19.65 57.94
CA PHE A 1150 27.03 -20.61 58.71
C PHE A 1150 27.12 -20.20 60.18
N GLY A 1151 27.29 -18.90 60.44
CA GLY A 1151 27.31 -18.33 61.79
C GLY A 1151 26.04 -18.63 62.58
N ALA A 1152 24.88 -18.52 61.94
CA ALA A 1152 23.59 -18.86 62.55
C ALA A 1152 23.50 -20.35 62.93
N LEU A 1153 23.99 -21.25 62.07
CA LEU A 1153 23.99 -22.69 62.32
C LEU A 1153 24.91 -23.07 63.49
N VAL A 1154 26.14 -22.56 63.52
CA VAL A 1154 27.11 -22.82 64.61
C VAL A 1154 26.60 -22.30 65.95
N ALA A 1155 26.00 -21.09 65.97
CA ALA A 1155 25.39 -20.54 67.16
C ALA A 1155 24.19 -21.36 67.65
N GLY A 1156 23.39 -21.91 66.73
CA GLY A 1156 22.32 -22.87 67.04
C GLY A 1156 22.86 -24.14 67.68
N TRP A 1157 23.87 -24.77 67.08
CA TRP A 1157 24.43 -26.04 67.60
C TRP A 1157 25.07 -25.90 69.00
N LEU A 1158 25.74 -24.78 69.27
CA LEU A 1158 26.33 -24.46 70.57
C LEU A 1158 25.27 -24.25 71.67
N ALA A 1159 24.08 -23.77 71.30
CA ALA A 1159 22.93 -23.62 72.18
C ALA A 1159 22.18 -24.94 72.38
N ASP A 1160 21.98 -25.71 71.31
CA ASP A 1160 21.18 -26.94 71.30
C ASP A 1160 21.89 -28.12 71.98
N ALA A 1161 23.23 -28.21 71.89
CA ALA A 1161 24.03 -29.31 72.45
C ALA A 1161 25.35 -28.83 73.07
N PRO A 1162 25.31 -28.06 74.16
CA PRO A 1162 26.47 -27.36 74.70
C PRO A 1162 27.58 -28.30 75.21
N GLN A 1163 27.24 -29.51 75.69
CA GLN A 1163 28.22 -30.49 76.17
C GLN A 1163 28.97 -31.20 75.03
N GLU A 1164 28.29 -31.45 73.90
CA GLU A 1164 28.89 -32.12 72.73
C GLU A 1164 29.97 -31.22 72.10
N TRP A 1165 29.67 -29.94 71.91
CA TRP A 1165 30.59 -28.98 71.30
C TRP A 1165 31.70 -28.48 72.24
N ALA A 1166 31.55 -28.63 73.56
CA ALA A 1166 32.59 -28.27 74.52
C ALA A 1166 33.85 -29.16 74.39
N ALA A 1167 33.71 -30.35 73.80
CA ALA A 1167 34.84 -31.24 73.50
C ALA A 1167 35.68 -30.74 72.29
N VAL A 1168 35.16 -29.78 71.51
CA VAL A 1168 35.70 -29.41 70.20
C VAL A 1168 36.00 -27.91 70.06
N VAL A 1169 35.18 -27.06 70.68
CA VAL A 1169 35.30 -25.59 70.61
C VAL A 1169 35.78 -25.06 71.96
N GLY A 1170 36.87 -24.30 71.95
CA GLY A 1170 37.43 -23.72 73.17
C GLY A 1170 36.52 -22.65 73.79
N PRO A 1171 36.60 -22.41 75.12
CA PRO A 1171 35.74 -21.47 75.84
C PRO A 1171 35.81 -20.02 75.33
N SER A 1172 36.94 -19.62 74.74
CA SER A 1172 37.15 -18.27 74.20
C SER A 1172 36.54 -18.10 72.81
N ALA A 1173 36.63 -19.12 71.93
CA ALA A 1173 35.97 -19.12 70.64
C ALA A 1173 34.44 -19.16 70.78
N ARG A 1174 33.94 -19.99 71.71
CA ARG A 1174 32.52 -20.08 72.05
C ARG A 1174 31.92 -18.72 72.44
N ARG A 1175 32.55 -18.02 73.40
CA ARG A 1175 32.13 -16.67 73.82
C ARG A 1175 32.14 -15.66 72.67
N THR A 1176 33.11 -15.78 71.76
CA THR A 1176 33.22 -14.88 70.59
C THR A 1176 32.09 -15.12 69.58
N VAL A 1177 31.72 -16.39 69.33
CA VAL A 1177 30.59 -16.75 68.46
C VAL A 1177 29.25 -16.32 69.08
N GLU A 1178 29.08 -16.52 70.39
CA GLU A 1178 27.89 -16.08 71.13
C GLU A 1178 27.74 -14.54 71.13
N ALA A 1179 28.84 -13.79 71.25
CA ALA A 1179 28.84 -12.32 71.20
C ALA A 1179 28.47 -11.75 69.82
N LEU A 1180 28.83 -12.43 68.72
CA LEU A 1180 28.49 -12.02 67.36
C LEU A 1180 26.99 -12.15 67.03
N ARG A 1181 26.23 -12.90 67.84
CA ARG A 1181 24.76 -13.06 67.71
C ARG A 1181 23.98 -11.86 68.28
N ALA A 1182 24.59 -11.03 69.13
CA ALA A 1182 23.89 -9.89 69.73
C ALA A 1182 23.63 -8.81 68.66
N PRO A 1183 22.37 -8.40 68.42
CA PRO A 1183 22.07 -7.32 67.48
C PRO A 1183 22.74 -6.03 67.97
N MET A 1184 23.67 -5.50 67.17
CA MET A 1184 24.39 -4.27 67.47
C MET A 1184 23.42 -3.08 67.39
N THR A 1185 22.87 -2.69 68.53
CA THR A 1185 22.07 -1.48 68.71
C THR A 1185 22.93 -0.25 68.39
N MET A 1186 22.64 0.40 67.26
CA MET A 1186 23.20 1.71 66.89
C MET A 1186 22.70 2.80 67.84
N PRO A 1187 23.58 3.61 68.47
CA PRO A 1187 23.19 4.91 69.00
C PRO A 1187 23.53 6.02 68.01
N MET A 1188 22.51 6.83 67.73
CA MET A 1188 22.51 8.02 66.88
C MET A 1188 23.06 9.24 67.64
N ARG A 1189 23.99 10.02 67.05
CA ARG A 1189 23.84 11.48 66.79
C ARG A 1189 25.09 12.16 66.20
N ALA A 1190 24.77 13.15 65.38
CA ALA A 1190 25.56 14.23 64.75
C ALA A 1190 26.52 14.98 65.73
N ALA A 1191 27.47 15.83 65.34
CA ALA A 1191 27.52 16.78 64.22
C ALA A 1191 28.95 17.32 63.94
N GLY A 1192 29.10 18.02 62.81
CA GLY A 1192 30.21 18.94 62.50
C GLY A 1192 31.48 18.26 61.96
N ARG A 1193 32.30 18.87 61.12
CA ARG A 1193 32.24 20.11 60.33
C ARG A 1193 33.40 19.95 59.31
N GLU A 1194 33.24 20.56 58.15
CA GLU A 1194 34.26 21.04 57.18
C GLU A 1194 35.74 20.82 57.51
N HIS A 1195 36.54 20.48 56.49
CA HIS A 1195 37.85 21.03 56.04
C HIS A 1195 38.34 20.01 55.00
N GLY A 1196 38.48 20.33 53.71
CA GLY A 1196 39.32 21.39 53.17
C GLY A 1196 40.48 20.72 52.43
N SER A 1197 40.49 20.88 51.11
CA SER A 1197 41.63 20.59 50.23
C SER A 1197 42.93 21.14 50.82
N LEU A 1198 44.03 20.37 50.74
CA LEU A 1198 45.35 20.80 50.25
C LEU A 1198 46.40 19.68 50.37
N ARG A 1199 47.02 19.35 49.23
CA ARG A 1199 48.42 18.88 49.12
C ARG A 1199 49.36 19.89 49.81
N PRO A 1200 50.58 19.54 50.29
CA PRO A 1200 51.64 19.00 49.41
C PRO A 1200 52.72 18.09 50.05
N ALA A 1201 53.27 17.19 49.22
CA ALA A 1201 54.70 16.89 48.99
C ALA A 1201 54.79 15.60 48.15
#